data_AF-A0A7Z9MM48-F1
#
_entry.id   AF-A0A7Z9MM48-F1
#
_cell.length_a   1.000
_cell.length_b   1.000
_cell.length_c   1.000
_cell.angle_alpha   90.00
_cell.angle_beta   90.00
_cell.angle_gamma   90.00
#
_symmetry.space_group_name_H-M   'P 1'
#
loop_
_entity.id
_entity.type
_entity.pdbx_description
1 polymer ?
#
loop_
_entity_poly.entity_id
_entity_poly.type
_entity_poly.pdbx_seq_one_letter_code
_entity_poly.pdbx_strand_id
1 'polypeptide(L)'
;MRDGRLVPTVIYERLIDRYDPVILSPTHNYPILGGIDDFVMARGLIGINGHESKQNFFINHGVRVEHDDNLLITGGYGPMGNGALKPDVISPSNYVSTALGFIEGRAIPGLYQLPPGYTIAGGTSTATPTAAGAVALLLSAAKQEGISYDAHRIKYAVTRGARWVPHLKPHKQGNGVISVAGAWEILKELDDGGEVVSIVGRAPVRHSYSHLLATPNEGEGLYERDGWNVGDSEERTITLTRTSGPSAPMTFSVSWAGNEAGTFSAPPTVTLPLNRPVPVAITISPNVQGAHTAHFTLDHSSISGYAYRMLFTIVAPESLDTSNNFHVQSSVEVPRPGIQSFFYRVPDGVESLIVDLGWQDREVSMAVSRPDTRAVRGDIVPSGQGVKQVIHKPISGVWEIRLSDVADTRTFDWEQAKKEEPVPPTGATLTVTAIAAEVSVMQQATADQGTGSTTHDLWVTNRMGVFTGRLMSNPLGSARRQQLELAEKEQQIFEVEVPPGSPALMARVFGLSDSDADVDLYVFDCTSDECRPARTDADPKGDESVIIWNPSAGKWKIAVDAASLPSETVTYEYLDVVFNSSFGNVGVLDVPQERGQDSRWMAKAHVWSAGAGNHEPGRTPYPAVLLEGWEGSQSFPLSILELVSDRTPSRER
;
A
#
# COMPACT_ATOMS: atom_id res chain seq x y z
N MET A 1 3.18 2.73 -9.59
CA MET A 1 1.89 2.05 -9.28
C MET A 1 1.29 1.25 -10.46
N ARG A 2 2.04 0.39 -11.15
CA ARG A 2 1.48 -0.69 -12.01
C ARG A 2 0.34 -0.25 -12.97
N ASP A 3 0.68 0.61 -13.94
CA ASP A 3 -0.23 1.28 -14.89
C ASP A 3 -0.29 0.60 -16.28
N GLY A 4 0.24 -0.62 -16.40
CA GLY A 4 0.27 -1.42 -17.62
C GLY A 4 1.48 -1.17 -18.52
N ARG A 5 2.47 -0.40 -18.07
CA ARG A 5 3.62 0.01 -18.89
C ARG A 5 4.89 -0.78 -18.64
N LEU A 6 4.87 -1.79 -17.76
CA LEU A 6 6.05 -2.64 -17.60
C LEU A 6 6.32 -3.43 -18.90
N VAL A 7 7.60 -3.61 -19.22
CA VAL A 7 8.04 -4.33 -20.43
C VAL A 7 7.35 -5.70 -20.59
N PRO A 8 7.22 -6.55 -19.54
CA PRO A 8 6.48 -7.79 -19.64
C PRO A 8 5.02 -7.61 -20.07
N THR A 9 4.33 -6.59 -19.58
CA THR A 9 2.93 -6.28 -19.92
C THR A 9 2.78 -5.99 -21.42
N VAL A 10 3.66 -5.14 -21.96
CA VAL A 10 3.70 -4.81 -23.39
C VAL A 10 4.03 -6.04 -24.24
N ILE A 11 4.90 -6.93 -23.75
CA ILE A 11 5.22 -8.20 -24.43
C ILE A 11 3.98 -9.10 -24.48
N TYR A 12 3.27 -9.28 -23.36
CA TYR A 12 2.05 -10.10 -23.31
C TYR A 12 0.99 -9.58 -24.27
N GLU A 13 0.75 -8.26 -24.29
CA GLU A 13 -0.22 -7.66 -25.22
C GLU A 13 0.15 -7.93 -26.68
N ARG A 14 1.43 -7.73 -27.05
CA ARG A 14 1.89 -7.99 -28.41
C ARG A 14 1.81 -9.47 -28.79
N LEU A 15 2.02 -10.38 -27.83
CA LEU A 15 1.88 -11.82 -28.07
C LEU A 15 0.43 -12.17 -28.36
N ILE A 16 -0.51 -11.64 -27.57
CA ILE A 16 -1.96 -11.82 -27.77
C ILE A 16 -2.38 -11.27 -29.12
N ASP A 17 -2.08 -10.01 -29.41
CA ASP A 17 -2.52 -9.37 -30.66
C ASP A 17 -1.92 -9.99 -31.92
N ARG A 18 -0.71 -10.58 -31.83
CA ARG A 18 -0.01 -11.16 -32.98
C ARG A 18 -0.32 -12.64 -33.20
N TYR A 19 -0.46 -13.42 -32.15
CA TYR A 19 -0.54 -14.89 -32.22
C TYR A 19 -1.85 -15.45 -31.66
N ASP A 20 -2.69 -14.59 -31.11
CA ASP A 20 -3.98 -14.92 -30.49
C ASP A 20 -3.95 -16.03 -29.39
N PRO A 21 -2.90 -16.15 -28.54
CA PRO A 21 -2.97 -17.03 -27.38
C PRO A 21 -3.97 -16.48 -26.35
N VAL A 22 -4.81 -17.37 -25.82
CA VAL A 22 -5.59 -17.07 -24.62
C VAL A 22 -4.69 -17.20 -23.39
N ILE A 23 -4.36 -16.06 -22.77
CA ILE A 23 -3.46 -16.02 -21.61
C ILE A 23 -4.26 -15.67 -20.35
N LEU A 24 -4.07 -16.46 -19.30
CA LEU A 24 -4.59 -16.21 -17.96
C LEU A 24 -3.42 -16.00 -17.01
N SER A 25 -3.57 -15.08 -16.07
CA SER A 25 -2.51 -14.76 -15.11
C SER A 25 -3.05 -14.60 -13.69
N PRO A 26 -2.34 -15.08 -12.66
CA PRO A 26 -2.71 -14.78 -11.30
C PRO A 26 -2.53 -13.29 -11.02
N THR A 27 -3.37 -12.77 -10.13
CA THR A 27 -3.26 -11.40 -9.59
C THR A 27 -2.24 -11.25 -8.45
N HIS A 28 -1.49 -12.32 -8.16
CA HIS A 28 -0.60 -12.44 -7.01
C HIS A 28 -1.34 -12.38 -5.67
N ASN A 29 -0.61 -12.32 -4.57
CA ASN A 29 -1.09 -12.51 -3.20
C ASN A 29 -0.74 -11.29 -2.33
N TYR A 30 -1.02 -10.09 -2.84
CA TYR A 30 -0.85 -8.82 -2.13
C TYR A 30 -2.23 -8.28 -1.72
N PRO A 31 -2.75 -8.64 -0.53
CA PRO A 31 -4.11 -8.29 -0.13
C PRO A 31 -4.14 -6.84 0.37
N ILE A 32 -3.85 -5.88 -0.51
CA ILE A 32 -3.92 -4.43 -0.30
C ILE A 32 -4.75 -3.79 -1.41
N LEU A 33 -5.35 -2.64 -1.15
CA LEU A 33 -6.01 -1.87 -2.19
C LEU A 33 -4.96 -1.34 -3.18
N GLY A 34 -5.11 -1.66 -4.46
CA GLY A 34 -4.09 -1.32 -5.47
C GLY A 34 -2.98 -2.36 -5.66
N GLY A 35 -3.12 -3.54 -5.05
CA GLY A 35 -2.09 -4.58 -4.96
C GLY A 35 -2.16 -5.69 -6.02
N ILE A 36 -2.25 -5.37 -7.32
CA ILE A 36 -2.24 -6.39 -8.39
C ILE A 36 -1.06 -6.16 -9.33
N ASP A 37 -0.38 -7.22 -9.75
CA ASP A 37 0.78 -7.12 -10.64
C ASP A 37 0.46 -6.57 -12.03
N ASP A 38 1.41 -5.82 -12.60
CA ASP A 38 1.20 -5.03 -13.81
C ASP A 38 0.80 -5.85 -15.04
N PHE A 39 1.35 -7.04 -15.22
CA PHE A 39 1.16 -7.83 -16.44
C PHE A 39 -0.30 -8.23 -16.68
N VAL A 40 -1.17 -8.22 -15.65
CA VAL A 40 -2.60 -8.47 -15.87
C VAL A 40 -3.28 -7.37 -16.68
N MET A 41 -2.63 -6.20 -16.84
CA MET A 41 -3.11 -5.10 -17.67
C MET A 41 -2.96 -5.34 -19.17
N ALA A 42 -2.19 -6.35 -19.59
CA ALA A 42 -2.05 -6.67 -21.01
C ALA A 42 -3.44 -6.86 -21.64
N ARG A 43 -3.70 -6.14 -22.73
CA ARG A 43 -4.99 -6.21 -23.43
C ARG A 43 -5.25 -7.66 -23.89
N GLY A 44 -6.45 -8.15 -23.66
CA GLY A 44 -6.84 -9.54 -23.93
C GLY A 44 -6.43 -10.57 -22.85
N LEU A 45 -5.51 -10.24 -21.94
CA LEU A 45 -5.13 -11.13 -20.82
C LEU A 45 -6.22 -11.15 -19.74
N ILE A 46 -6.47 -12.32 -19.17
CA ILE A 46 -7.48 -12.53 -18.10
C ILE A 46 -6.78 -12.71 -16.75
N GLY A 47 -6.87 -11.69 -15.90
CA GLY A 47 -6.37 -11.66 -14.53
C GLY A 47 -7.31 -12.39 -13.58
N ILE A 48 -6.76 -13.38 -12.86
CA ILE A 48 -7.51 -14.30 -12.02
C ILE A 48 -7.17 -14.06 -10.54
N ASN A 49 -8.19 -13.86 -9.73
CA ASN A 49 -8.07 -13.87 -8.27
C ASN A 49 -8.76 -15.12 -7.68
N GLY A 50 -8.58 -15.36 -6.38
CA GLY A 50 -9.00 -16.59 -5.72
C GLY A 50 -10.42 -16.53 -5.15
N HIS A 51 -11.16 -17.61 -5.35
CA HIS A 51 -12.44 -17.91 -4.72
C HIS A 51 -12.33 -19.20 -3.91
N GLU A 52 -13.10 -19.30 -2.84
CA GLU A 52 -13.23 -20.51 -2.05
C GLU A 52 -14.68 -20.70 -1.57
N SER A 53 -15.21 -21.92 -1.71
CA SER A 53 -16.57 -22.21 -1.28
C SER A 53 -16.63 -22.57 0.21
N LYS A 54 -17.80 -22.39 0.83
CA LYS A 54 -18.08 -22.82 2.22
C LYS A 54 -17.73 -24.28 2.48
N GLN A 55 -18.09 -25.15 1.52
CA GLN A 55 -17.81 -26.58 1.63
C GLN A 55 -16.30 -26.86 1.55
N ASN A 56 -15.57 -26.09 0.75
CA ASN A 56 -14.12 -26.24 0.63
C ASN A 56 -13.40 -25.82 1.92
N PHE A 57 -13.82 -24.71 2.55
CA PHE A 57 -13.34 -24.34 3.89
C PHE A 57 -13.56 -25.45 4.91
N PHE A 58 -14.76 -26.05 4.92
CA PHE A 58 -15.06 -27.10 5.88
C PHE A 58 -14.25 -28.38 5.63
N ILE A 59 -14.16 -28.85 4.39
CA ILE A 59 -13.42 -30.08 4.05
C ILE A 59 -11.92 -29.92 4.32
N ASN A 60 -11.33 -28.79 3.90
CA ASN A 60 -9.87 -28.63 3.94
C ASN A 60 -9.35 -28.01 5.23
N HIS A 61 -10.18 -27.29 5.97
CA HIS A 61 -9.75 -26.58 7.18
C HIS A 61 -10.56 -26.97 8.42
N GLY A 62 -11.69 -27.66 8.26
CA GLY A 62 -12.61 -27.96 9.37
C GLY A 62 -13.41 -26.75 9.82
N VAL A 63 -13.41 -25.66 9.06
CA VAL A 63 -13.95 -24.36 9.46
C VAL A 63 -15.28 -24.10 8.80
N ARG A 64 -16.25 -23.60 9.57
CA ARG A 64 -17.54 -23.14 9.04
C ARG A 64 -17.49 -21.64 8.85
N VAL A 65 -17.76 -21.21 7.63
CA VAL A 65 -17.84 -19.80 7.23
C VAL A 65 -19.29 -19.42 6.91
N GLU A 66 -19.59 -18.13 6.96
CA GLU A 66 -20.95 -17.63 6.79
C GLU A 66 -21.47 -17.87 5.37
N HIS A 67 -20.72 -17.39 4.37
CA HIS A 67 -21.16 -17.31 2.98
C HIS A 67 -20.80 -18.56 2.17
N ASP A 68 -21.62 -18.87 1.16
CA ASP A 68 -21.42 -20.03 0.27
C ASP A 68 -20.22 -19.84 -0.67
N ASP A 69 -20.07 -18.63 -1.21
CA ASP A 69 -18.92 -18.18 -1.97
C ASP A 69 -18.11 -17.23 -1.10
N ASN A 70 -16.81 -17.38 -1.03
CA ASN A 70 -15.95 -16.50 -0.26
C ASN A 70 -14.78 -16.08 -1.13
N LEU A 71 -14.21 -14.92 -0.81
CA LEU A 71 -12.90 -14.57 -1.33
C LEU A 71 -11.86 -15.49 -0.70
N LEU A 72 -10.89 -15.93 -1.48
CA LEU A 72 -9.74 -16.65 -0.94
C LEU A 72 -9.03 -15.78 0.12
N ILE A 73 -8.56 -16.41 1.20
CA ILE A 73 -7.82 -15.75 2.31
C ILE A 73 -6.45 -15.17 1.91
N THR A 74 -6.17 -15.13 0.61
CA THR A 74 -5.05 -14.44 -0.02
C THR A 74 -5.49 -14.00 -1.41
N GLY A 75 -4.90 -12.93 -1.95
CA GLY A 75 -5.22 -12.45 -3.29
C GLY A 75 -4.59 -11.11 -3.59
N GLY A 76 -4.71 -10.65 -4.84
CA GLY A 76 -4.37 -9.30 -5.27
C GLY A 76 -5.65 -8.52 -5.53
N TYR A 77 -5.76 -7.31 -5.00
CA TYR A 77 -6.97 -6.49 -5.09
C TYR A 77 -6.71 -5.23 -5.90
N GLY A 78 -7.65 -4.90 -6.80
CA GLY A 78 -7.56 -3.69 -7.58
C GLY A 78 -7.85 -2.44 -6.73
N PRO A 79 -8.07 -1.29 -7.37
CA PRO A 79 -7.92 -1.06 -8.81
C PRO A 79 -6.45 -1.16 -9.25
N MET A 80 -6.17 -1.09 -10.55
CA MET A 80 -4.81 -0.83 -11.01
C MET A 80 -4.44 0.65 -10.76
N GLY A 81 -3.17 1.04 -10.90
CA GLY A 81 -2.79 2.44 -10.61
C GLY A 81 -3.52 3.46 -11.46
N ASN A 82 -3.79 3.16 -12.72
CA ASN A 82 -4.62 4.01 -13.59
C ASN A 82 -6.13 3.81 -13.36
N GLY A 83 -6.55 3.24 -12.24
CA GLY A 83 -7.95 2.97 -11.90
C GLY A 83 -8.60 1.80 -12.65
N ALA A 84 -7.88 1.08 -13.52
CA ALA A 84 -8.46 0.00 -14.32
C ALA A 84 -9.04 -1.13 -13.45
N LEU A 85 -10.12 -1.73 -13.95
CA LEU A 85 -10.80 -2.86 -13.30
C LEU A 85 -9.94 -4.12 -13.39
N LYS A 86 -9.37 -4.51 -12.24
CA LYS A 86 -8.76 -5.82 -12.00
C LYS A 86 -9.09 -6.32 -10.58
N PRO A 87 -9.11 -7.65 -10.33
CA PRO A 87 -9.00 -8.75 -11.28
C PRO A 87 -10.12 -8.73 -12.35
N ASP A 88 -9.99 -9.53 -13.41
CA ASP A 88 -11.09 -9.68 -14.36
C ASP A 88 -12.19 -10.60 -13.79
N VAL A 89 -11.81 -11.71 -13.14
CA VAL A 89 -12.71 -12.69 -12.48
C VAL A 89 -12.04 -13.37 -11.29
N ILE A 90 -12.84 -14.04 -10.44
CA ILE A 90 -12.35 -15.00 -9.43
C ILE A 90 -12.61 -16.45 -9.86
N SER A 91 -11.74 -17.36 -9.40
CA SER A 91 -11.81 -18.79 -9.74
C SER A 91 -11.53 -19.66 -8.51
N PRO A 92 -12.16 -20.85 -8.39
CA PRO A 92 -11.97 -21.74 -7.25
C PRO A 92 -10.49 -22.09 -7.01
N SER A 93 -10.10 -22.13 -5.75
CA SER A 93 -8.76 -22.49 -5.26
C SER A 93 -8.88 -23.40 -4.02
N ASN A 94 -7.75 -23.74 -3.38
CA ASN A 94 -7.70 -24.53 -2.15
C ASN A 94 -8.29 -25.94 -2.30
N TYR A 95 -8.15 -26.57 -3.46
CA TYR A 95 -8.58 -27.96 -3.69
C TYR A 95 -7.41 -28.95 -3.57
N VAL A 96 -7.74 -30.23 -3.42
CA VAL A 96 -6.76 -31.33 -3.46
C VAL A 96 -6.10 -31.39 -4.83
N SER A 97 -4.78 -31.30 -4.86
CA SER A 97 -3.96 -31.33 -6.07
C SER A 97 -2.76 -32.26 -5.90
N THR A 98 -2.07 -32.56 -6.99
CA THR A 98 -0.84 -33.35 -6.99
C THR A 98 0.38 -32.46 -6.72
N ALA A 99 1.29 -32.97 -5.88
CA ALA A 99 2.67 -32.51 -5.73
C ALA A 99 3.62 -33.54 -6.38
N LEU A 100 4.94 -33.32 -6.29
CA LEU A 100 5.91 -34.33 -6.71
C LEU A 100 5.72 -35.61 -5.88
N GLY A 101 5.65 -36.77 -6.53
CA GLY A 101 5.24 -38.03 -5.91
C GLY A 101 6.09 -38.52 -4.73
N PHE A 102 7.31 -37.99 -4.57
CA PHE A 102 8.21 -38.29 -3.45
C PHE A 102 8.09 -37.30 -2.27
N ILE A 103 7.31 -36.23 -2.42
CA ILE A 103 7.04 -35.28 -1.33
C ILE A 103 5.94 -35.87 -0.46
N GLU A 104 6.14 -35.82 0.86
CA GLU A 104 5.13 -36.22 1.83
C GLU A 104 3.83 -35.44 1.60
N GLY A 105 2.70 -36.14 1.71
CA GLY A 105 1.41 -35.50 1.50
C GLY A 105 1.14 -34.45 2.56
N ARG A 106 0.43 -33.38 2.19
CA ARG A 106 0.05 -32.34 3.17
C ARG A 106 -0.77 -32.96 4.31
N ALA A 107 -0.41 -32.60 5.53
CA ALA A 107 -1.11 -32.97 6.74
C ALA A 107 -1.75 -31.74 7.38
N ILE A 108 -2.93 -31.91 7.96
CA ILE A 108 -3.46 -31.00 8.98
C ILE A 108 -3.71 -31.87 10.21
N PRO A 109 -2.88 -31.73 11.27
CA PRO A 109 -2.99 -32.56 12.46
C PRO A 109 -4.42 -32.57 13.02
N GLY A 110 -4.95 -33.78 13.26
CA GLY A 110 -6.31 -33.99 13.76
C GLY A 110 -7.42 -33.98 12.70
N LEU A 111 -7.14 -33.55 11.46
CA LEU A 111 -8.13 -33.53 10.38
C LEU A 111 -7.84 -34.61 9.32
N TYR A 112 -6.68 -34.53 8.64
CA TYR A 112 -6.29 -35.51 7.63
C TYR A 112 -4.77 -35.62 7.44
N GLN A 113 -4.36 -36.75 6.85
CA GLN A 113 -3.05 -36.95 6.23
C GLN A 113 -3.29 -37.34 4.77
N LEU A 114 -2.84 -36.51 3.82
CA LEU A 114 -2.92 -36.88 2.40
C LEU A 114 -1.84 -37.92 2.06
N PRO A 115 -2.08 -38.79 1.05
CA PRO A 115 -1.04 -39.67 0.52
C PRO A 115 0.17 -38.88 -0.03
N PRO A 116 1.37 -39.50 -0.11
CA PRO A 116 2.52 -38.90 -0.78
C PRO A 116 2.17 -38.41 -2.19
N GLY A 117 2.71 -37.26 -2.57
CA GLY A 117 2.40 -36.63 -3.86
C GLY A 117 1.05 -35.92 -3.92
N TYR A 118 0.33 -35.74 -2.81
CA TYR A 118 -0.89 -34.94 -2.76
C TYR A 118 -0.78 -33.77 -1.78
N THR A 119 -1.36 -32.63 -2.16
CA THR A 119 -1.40 -31.42 -1.34
C THR A 119 -2.76 -30.73 -1.46
N ILE A 120 -3.00 -29.72 -0.62
CA ILE A 120 -4.04 -28.73 -0.87
C ILE A 120 -3.34 -27.52 -1.50
N ALA A 121 -3.58 -27.31 -2.79
CA ALA A 121 -2.99 -26.21 -3.54
C ALA A 121 -3.83 -24.95 -3.36
N GLY A 122 -3.20 -23.86 -2.92
CA GLY A 122 -3.86 -22.59 -2.60
C GLY A 122 -3.23 -21.40 -3.32
N GLY A 123 -3.90 -20.25 -3.25
CA GLY A 123 -3.43 -19.00 -3.84
C GLY A 123 -4.02 -18.70 -5.22
N THR A 124 -3.84 -17.46 -5.68
CA THR A 124 -4.23 -17.06 -7.04
C THR A 124 -3.49 -17.87 -8.12
N SER A 125 -2.28 -18.34 -7.82
CA SER A 125 -1.51 -19.28 -8.64
C SER A 125 -2.21 -20.63 -8.83
N THR A 126 -3.10 -21.04 -7.93
CA THR A 126 -3.93 -22.25 -8.06
C THR A 126 -5.28 -21.95 -8.70
N ALA A 127 -5.89 -20.80 -8.38
CA ALA A 127 -7.11 -20.34 -9.04
C ALA A 127 -6.95 -20.21 -10.58
N THR A 128 -5.76 -19.78 -11.02
CA THR A 128 -5.43 -19.53 -12.43
C THR A 128 -5.49 -20.79 -13.30
N PRO A 129 -4.81 -21.92 -12.97
CA PRO A 129 -4.94 -23.15 -13.75
C PRO A 129 -6.36 -23.74 -13.72
N THR A 130 -7.14 -23.55 -12.65
CA THR A 130 -8.57 -23.90 -12.64
C THR A 130 -9.35 -23.10 -13.68
N ALA A 131 -9.13 -21.78 -13.73
CA ALA A 131 -9.72 -20.93 -14.75
C ALA A 131 -9.23 -21.31 -16.16
N ALA A 132 -7.97 -21.69 -16.31
CA ALA A 132 -7.42 -22.13 -17.60
C ALA A 132 -8.10 -23.41 -18.08
N GLY A 133 -8.38 -24.37 -17.19
CA GLY A 133 -9.17 -25.56 -17.50
C GLY A 133 -10.61 -25.21 -17.92
N ALA A 134 -11.26 -24.29 -17.21
CA ALA A 134 -12.60 -23.80 -17.55
C ALA A 134 -12.62 -23.13 -18.94
N VAL A 135 -11.63 -22.30 -19.26
CA VAL A 135 -11.48 -21.66 -20.57
C VAL A 135 -11.12 -22.68 -21.67
N ALA A 136 -10.33 -23.71 -21.36
CA ALA A 136 -10.05 -24.79 -22.30
C ALA A 136 -11.30 -25.60 -22.68
N LEU A 137 -12.23 -25.82 -21.75
CA LEU A 137 -13.54 -26.40 -22.05
C LEU A 137 -14.35 -25.50 -22.99
N LEU A 138 -14.38 -24.20 -22.73
CA LEU A 138 -15.06 -23.22 -23.57
C LEU A 138 -14.50 -23.20 -25.00
N LEU A 139 -13.17 -23.19 -25.15
CA LEU A 139 -12.49 -23.28 -26.43
C LEU A 139 -12.77 -24.61 -27.15
N SER A 140 -12.85 -25.70 -26.40
CA SER A 140 -13.17 -27.02 -26.96
C SER A 140 -14.59 -27.08 -27.50
N ALA A 141 -15.56 -26.47 -26.80
CA ALA A 141 -16.93 -26.36 -27.26
C ALA A 141 -17.05 -25.48 -28.51
N ALA A 142 -16.39 -24.31 -28.52
CA ALA A 142 -16.39 -23.41 -29.68
C ALA A 142 -15.86 -24.10 -30.94
N LYS A 143 -14.77 -24.88 -30.81
CA LYS A 143 -14.22 -25.68 -31.92
C LYS A 143 -15.18 -26.75 -32.43
N GLN A 144 -15.91 -27.42 -31.54
CA GLN A 144 -16.83 -28.51 -31.91
C GLN A 144 -18.08 -27.98 -32.61
N GLU A 145 -18.59 -26.84 -32.17
CA GLU A 145 -19.80 -26.21 -32.70
C GLU A 145 -19.52 -25.26 -33.87
N GLY A 146 -18.25 -25.03 -34.21
CA GLY A 146 -17.85 -24.13 -35.29
C GLY A 146 -18.01 -22.65 -34.96
N ILE A 147 -18.14 -22.28 -33.68
CA ILE A 147 -18.25 -20.90 -33.21
C ILE A 147 -16.89 -20.22 -33.31
N SER A 148 -16.88 -18.99 -33.84
CA SER A 148 -15.66 -18.18 -33.94
C SER A 148 -15.16 -17.72 -32.57
N TYR A 149 -13.87 -17.90 -32.32
CA TYR A 149 -13.20 -17.47 -31.09
C TYR A 149 -11.84 -16.82 -31.39
N ASP A 150 -11.48 -15.88 -30.54
CA ASP A 150 -10.16 -15.26 -30.41
C ASP A 150 -9.95 -14.90 -28.92
N ALA A 151 -8.75 -14.50 -28.53
CA ALA A 151 -8.42 -14.17 -27.14
C ALA A 151 -9.32 -13.06 -26.56
N HIS A 152 -9.66 -12.04 -27.36
CA HIS A 152 -10.53 -10.94 -26.94
C HIS A 152 -11.98 -11.39 -26.81
N ARG A 153 -12.51 -12.21 -27.73
CA ARG A 153 -13.84 -12.84 -27.64
C ARG A 153 -13.96 -13.74 -26.42
N ILE A 154 -12.95 -14.54 -26.13
CA ILE A 154 -12.94 -15.40 -24.94
C ILE A 154 -12.93 -14.57 -23.67
N LYS A 155 -12.08 -13.53 -23.58
CA LYS A 155 -12.10 -12.61 -22.45
C LYS A 155 -13.47 -11.91 -22.30
N TYR A 156 -14.06 -11.48 -23.41
CA TYR A 156 -15.39 -10.85 -23.43
C TYR A 156 -16.45 -11.80 -22.83
N ALA A 157 -16.48 -13.05 -23.30
CA ALA A 157 -17.40 -14.07 -22.84
C ALA A 157 -17.20 -14.43 -21.36
N VAL A 158 -15.95 -14.65 -20.94
CA VAL A 158 -15.61 -15.01 -19.55
C VAL A 158 -16.02 -13.91 -18.58
N THR A 159 -15.74 -12.65 -18.90
CA THR A 159 -16.03 -11.51 -18.01
C THR A 159 -17.52 -11.17 -17.93
N ARG A 160 -18.30 -11.42 -19.00
CA ARG A 160 -19.76 -11.17 -19.02
C ARG A 160 -20.59 -12.35 -18.56
N GLY A 161 -20.08 -13.56 -18.72
CA GLY A 161 -20.70 -14.77 -18.21
C GLY A 161 -20.43 -15.03 -16.73
N ALA A 162 -19.52 -14.27 -16.10
CA ALA A 162 -19.16 -14.44 -14.70
C ALA A 162 -20.35 -14.19 -13.75
N ARG A 163 -20.39 -14.94 -12.65
CA ARG A 163 -21.45 -14.87 -11.64
C ARG A 163 -21.06 -13.93 -10.52
N TRP A 164 -21.79 -12.82 -10.39
CA TRP A 164 -21.60 -11.84 -9.31
C TRP A 164 -21.80 -12.44 -7.91
N VAL A 165 -20.97 -12.02 -6.95
CA VAL A 165 -21.08 -12.40 -5.53
C VAL A 165 -21.40 -11.16 -4.69
N PRO A 166 -22.64 -10.98 -4.20
CA PRO A 166 -23.09 -9.70 -3.64
C PRO A 166 -22.31 -9.16 -2.44
N HIS A 167 -21.80 -10.01 -1.55
CA HIS A 167 -21.09 -9.57 -0.34
C HIS A 167 -19.60 -9.28 -0.58
N LEU A 168 -19.05 -9.60 -1.76
CA LEU A 168 -17.67 -9.31 -2.10
C LEU A 168 -17.55 -7.94 -2.77
N LYS A 169 -16.47 -7.20 -2.47
CA LYS A 169 -16.26 -5.88 -3.08
C LYS A 169 -15.80 -6.01 -4.54
N PRO A 170 -16.26 -5.15 -5.47
CA PRO A 170 -15.91 -5.21 -6.89
C PRO A 170 -14.41 -5.29 -7.17
N HIS A 171 -13.59 -4.46 -6.52
CA HIS A 171 -12.13 -4.46 -6.68
C HIS A 171 -11.44 -5.76 -6.24
N LYS A 172 -12.13 -6.64 -5.50
CA LYS A 172 -11.61 -7.95 -5.07
C LYS A 172 -12.08 -9.08 -5.97
N GLN A 173 -13.34 -9.05 -6.42
CA GLN A 173 -13.95 -10.13 -7.19
C GLN A 173 -13.88 -9.94 -8.72
N GLY A 174 -13.55 -8.74 -9.20
CA GLY A 174 -13.67 -8.42 -10.62
C GLY A 174 -15.13 -8.55 -11.05
N ASN A 175 -15.38 -9.25 -12.15
CA ASN A 175 -16.74 -9.51 -12.63
C ASN A 175 -17.46 -10.67 -11.90
N GLY A 176 -16.82 -11.32 -10.92
CA GLY A 176 -17.38 -12.42 -10.15
C GLY A 176 -16.75 -13.78 -10.48
N VAL A 177 -17.40 -14.85 -10.05
CA VAL A 177 -16.91 -16.23 -10.20
C VAL A 177 -17.01 -16.66 -11.66
N ILE A 178 -15.92 -17.21 -12.21
CA ILE A 178 -15.90 -17.76 -13.56
C ILE A 178 -17.00 -18.81 -13.76
N SER A 179 -17.72 -18.73 -14.87
CA SER A 179 -18.81 -19.64 -15.23
C SER A 179 -18.66 -20.09 -16.67
N VAL A 180 -18.36 -21.37 -16.88
CA VAL A 180 -18.24 -21.95 -18.22
C VAL A 180 -19.57 -21.86 -18.97
N ALA A 181 -20.68 -22.20 -18.31
CA ALA A 181 -22.01 -22.12 -18.88
C ALA A 181 -22.38 -20.67 -19.25
N GLY A 182 -22.14 -19.71 -18.34
CA GLY A 182 -22.41 -18.30 -18.61
C GLY A 182 -21.58 -17.75 -19.77
N ALA A 183 -20.29 -18.07 -19.82
CA ALA A 183 -19.42 -17.67 -20.92
C ALA A 183 -19.83 -18.32 -22.26
N TRP A 184 -20.31 -19.57 -22.22
CA TRP A 184 -20.81 -20.26 -23.40
C TRP A 184 -22.06 -19.61 -23.99
N GLU A 185 -23.02 -19.20 -23.16
CA GLU A 185 -24.19 -18.46 -23.63
C GLU A 185 -23.79 -17.14 -24.31
N ILE A 186 -22.86 -16.38 -23.73
CA ILE A 186 -22.33 -15.16 -24.36
C ILE A 186 -21.68 -15.47 -25.72
N LEU A 187 -20.88 -16.54 -25.84
CA LEU A 187 -20.27 -16.90 -27.13
C LEU A 187 -21.30 -17.24 -28.20
N LYS A 188 -22.37 -17.96 -27.85
CA LYS A 188 -23.45 -18.28 -28.80
C LYS A 188 -24.17 -17.03 -29.26
N GLU A 189 -24.55 -16.15 -28.34
CA GLU A 189 -25.22 -14.90 -28.70
C GLU A 189 -24.35 -14.01 -29.61
N LEU A 190 -23.03 -14.00 -29.39
CA LEU A 190 -22.09 -13.30 -30.26
C LEU A 190 -21.94 -13.96 -31.64
N ASP A 191 -22.19 -15.25 -31.78
CA ASP A 191 -22.16 -15.98 -33.06
C ASP A 191 -23.47 -15.78 -33.83
N ASP A 192 -24.59 -15.68 -33.11
CA ASP A 192 -25.93 -15.35 -33.62
C ASP A 192 -26.07 -13.89 -34.10
N GLY A 193 -24.98 -13.12 -34.14
CA GLY A 193 -24.94 -11.74 -34.61
C GLY A 193 -25.15 -10.68 -33.53
N GLY A 194 -24.96 -11.02 -32.25
CA GLY A 194 -24.97 -10.07 -31.15
C GLY A 194 -24.00 -8.90 -31.38
N GLU A 195 -24.48 -7.67 -31.18
CA GLU A 195 -23.69 -6.47 -31.43
C GLU A 195 -22.57 -6.36 -30.38
N VAL A 196 -21.34 -6.11 -30.83
CA VAL A 196 -20.21 -5.76 -29.97
C VAL A 196 -19.82 -4.32 -30.24
N VAL A 197 -19.85 -3.50 -29.18
CA VAL A 197 -19.36 -2.12 -29.23
C VAL A 197 -18.15 -1.96 -28.32
N SER A 198 -17.24 -1.10 -28.71
CA SER A 198 -16.08 -0.69 -27.94
C SER A 198 -16.35 0.70 -27.38
N ILE A 199 -16.17 0.84 -26.07
CA ILE A 199 -16.26 2.12 -25.36
C ILE A 199 -14.96 2.28 -24.58
N VAL A 200 -14.35 3.45 -24.73
CA VAL A 200 -13.16 3.85 -23.97
C VAL A 200 -13.60 4.88 -22.94
N GLY A 201 -13.21 4.64 -21.68
CA GLY A 201 -13.44 5.57 -20.58
C GLY A 201 -12.15 6.24 -20.13
N ARG A 202 -12.27 7.48 -19.68
CA ARG A 202 -11.22 8.25 -19.02
C ARG A 202 -11.79 8.84 -17.75
N ALA A 203 -11.08 8.71 -16.63
CA ALA A 203 -11.55 9.15 -15.34
C ALA A 203 -10.41 9.72 -14.48
N PRO A 204 -10.71 10.60 -13.51
CA PRO A 204 -9.72 11.15 -12.59
C PRO A 204 -9.04 10.05 -11.76
N VAL A 205 -7.73 10.22 -11.57
CA VAL A 205 -6.93 9.39 -10.68
C VAL A 205 -6.13 10.29 -9.74
N ARG A 206 -6.20 10.01 -8.44
CA ARG A 206 -5.51 10.75 -7.39
C ARG A 206 -4.91 9.81 -6.37
N HIS A 207 -3.58 9.68 -6.41
CA HIS A 207 -2.78 8.95 -5.44
C HIS A 207 -1.32 9.41 -5.56
N SER A 208 -0.43 8.96 -4.68
CA SER A 208 0.96 9.45 -4.61
C SER A 208 1.73 9.49 -5.96
N TYR A 209 1.57 8.46 -6.80
CA TYR A 209 2.19 8.39 -8.14
C TYR A 209 1.31 8.87 -9.33
N SER A 210 0.13 9.48 -9.12
CA SER A 210 -0.84 9.67 -10.22
C SER A 210 -0.37 10.66 -11.28
N HIS A 211 0.50 11.60 -10.90
CA HIS A 211 1.13 12.55 -11.80
C HIS A 211 2.11 11.90 -12.79
N LEU A 212 2.60 10.68 -12.51
CA LEU A 212 3.52 9.92 -13.36
C LEU A 212 2.80 8.96 -14.32
N LEU A 213 1.47 8.91 -14.29
CA LEU A 213 0.69 8.13 -15.25
C LEU A 213 0.94 8.63 -16.68
N ALA A 214 0.68 7.76 -17.67
CA ALA A 214 0.81 8.12 -19.09
C ALA A 214 0.08 9.41 -19.46
N THR A 215 -1.11 9.62 -18.88
CA THR A 215 -1.75 10.93 -18.79
C THR A 215 -1.80 11.30 -17.31
N PRO A 216 -1.09 12.36 -16.88
CA PRO A 216 -1.05 12.73 -15.46
C PRO A 216 -2.44 12.85 -14.84
N ASN A 217 -2.64 12.18 -13.71
CA ASN A 217 -3.86 12.19 -12.89
C ASN A 217 -5.12 11.68 -13.61
N GLU A 218 -4.98 10.87 -14.65
CA GLU A 218 -6.10 10.33 -15.40
C GLU A 218 -5.83 8.88 -15.84
N GLY A 219 -6.87 8.05 -15.86
CA GLY A 219 -6.76 6.64 -16.21
C GLY A 219 -8.05 6.02 -16.72
N GLU A 220 -8.07 4.68 -16.81
CA GLU A 220 -9.19 3.89 -17.34
C GLU A 220 -10.37 3.77 -16.37
N GLY A 221 -10.14 4.02 -15.08
CA GLY A 221 -11.19 4.04 -14.05
C GLY A 221 -10.94 5.13 -13.02
N LEU A 222 -11.97 5.44 -12.24
CA LEU A 222 -11.87 6.46 -11.21
C LEU A 222 -11.16 5.86 -10.00
N TYR A 223 -10.02 6.42 -9.62
CA TYR A 223 -9.29 5.97 -8.43
C TYR A 223 -8.72 7.14 -7.63
N GLU A 224 -9.36 7.48 -6.52
CA GLU A 224 -8.90 8.53 -5.60
C GLU A 224 -8.61 7.93 -4.22
N ARG A 225 -7.36 7.58 -3.97
CA ARG A 225 -6.89 7.12 -2.65
C ARG A 225 -6.83 8.27 -1.64
N ASP A 226 -6.56 9.48 -2.13
CA ASP A 226 -6.48 10.69 -1.33
C ASP A 226 -7.61 11.67 -1.70
N GLY A 227 -7.89 12.62 -0.80
CA GLY A 227 -8.77 13.75 -1.10
C GLY A 227 -10.23 13.64 -0.68
N TRP A 228 -10.62 12.56 -0.01
CA TRP A 228 -11.98 12.37 0.50
C TRP A 228 -12.01 12.27 2.02
N ASN A 229 -13.07 12.77 2.64
CA ASN A 229 -13.46 12.52 4.02
C ASN A 229 -14.92 12.04 4.05
N VAL A 230 -15.31 11.40 5.14
CA VAL A 230 -16.71 11.04 5.36
C VAL A 230 -17.55 12.32 5.45
N GLY A 231 -18.65 12.36 4.70
CA GLY A 231 -19.57 13.50 4.64
C GLY A 231 -19.26 14.50 3.52
N ASP A 232 -18.11 14.38 2.85
CA ASP A 232 -17.83 15.15 1.64
C ASP A 232 -18.84 14.80 0.54
N SER A 233 -19.09 15.76 -0.35
CA SER A 233 -19.95 15.55 -1.52
C SER A 233 -19.46 16.44 -2.67
N GLU A 234 -18.83 15.82 -3.66
CA GLU A 234 -18.30 16.54 -4.82
C GLU A 234 -18.66 15.83 -6.12
N GLU A 235 -18.51 16.55 -7.24
CA GLU A 235 -18.70 16.02 -8.57
C GLU A 235 -17.34 15.73 -9.22
N ARG A 236 -17.27 14.62 -9.97
CA ARG A 236 -16.20 14.28 -10.89
C ARG A 236 -16.78 14.11 -12.29
N THR A 237 -16.03 14.50 -13.32
CA THR A 237 -16.40 14.23 -14.70
C THR A 237 -15.59 13.05 -15.21
N ILE A 238 -16.27 12.01 -15.71
CA ILE A 238 -15.64 11.00 -16.56
C ILE A 238 -15.93 11.31 -18.03
N THR A 239 -15.09 10.83 -18.93
CA THR A 239 -15.31 10.93 -20.38
C THR A 239 -15.48 9.55 -20.97
N LEU A 240 -16.58 9.33 -21.68
CA LEU A 240 -16.87 8.08 -22.38
C LEU A 240 -16.89 8.32 -23.89
N THR A 241 -16.18 7.48 -24.64
CA THR A 241 -16.13 7.54 -26.11
C THR A 241 -16.45 6.18 -26.69
N ARG A 242 -17.57 6.06 -27.40
CA ARG A 242 -17.88 4.86 -28.19
C ARG A 242 -17.08 4.88 -29.50
N THR A 243 -16.26 3.86 -29.74
CA THR A 243 -15.32 3.80 -30.86
C THR A 243 -15.71 2.82 -31.97
N SER A 244 -16.75 2.00 -31.76
CA SER A 244 -17.28 1.06 -32.76
C SER A 244 -18.80 0.90 -32.65
N GLY A 245 -19.38 0.10 -33.56
CA GLY A 245 -20.83 -0.12 -33.67
C GLY A 245 -21.53 0.87 -34.63
N PRO A 246 -22.87 0.98 -34.57
CA PRO A 246 -23.67 1.78 -35.51
C PRO A 246 -23.28 3.26 -35.55
N SER A 247 -23.45 3.91 -36.70
CA SER A 247 -23.15 5.34 -36.86
C SER A 247 -24.11 6.26 -36.09
N ALA A 248 -25.35 5.80 -35.87
CA ALA A 248 -26.33 6.51 -35.07
C ALA A 248 -25.93 6.55 -33.58
N PRO A 249 -26.27 7.63 -32.83
CA PRO A 249 -26.10 7.64 -31.38
C PRO A 249 -26.83 6.48 -30.70
N MET A 250 -26.19 5.87 -29.70
CA MET A 250 -26.77 4.79 -28.89
C MET A 250 -26.99 5.29 -27.47
N THR A 251 -28.15 4.96 -26.88
CA THR A 251 -28.48 5.33 -25.49
C THR A 251 -28.39 4.11 -24.59
N PHE A 252 -27.48 4.16 -23.62
CA PHE A 252 -27.22 3.09 -22.67
C PHE A 252 -27.91 3.38 -21.34
N SER A 253 -28.43 2.35 -20.68
CA SER A 253 -28.84 2.45 -19.28
C SER A 253 -27.62 2.34 -18.37
N VAL A 254 -27.59 3.14 -17.31
CA VAL A 254 -26.53 3.13 -16.30
C VAL A 254 -26.98 2.31 -15.09
N SER A 255 -26.13 1.40 -14.64
CA SER A 255 -26.35 0.61 -13.43
C SER A 255 -25.10 0.55 -12.56
N TRP A 256 -25.29 0.36 -11.25
CA TRP A 256 -24.22 0.26 -10.25
C TRP A 256 -24.26 -1.11 -9.56
N ALA A 257 -23.10 -1.76 -9.43
CA ALA A 257 -22.94 -2.97 -8.59
C ALA A 257 -21.84 -2.74 -7.54
N GLY A 258 -22.07 -3.17 -6.29
CA GLY A 258 -21.14 -2.92 -5.17
C GLY A 258 -21.28 -1.54 -4.51
N ASN A 259 -22.34 -0.79 -4.83
CA ASN A 259 -22.56 0.59 -4.37
C ASN A 259 -23.60 0.65 -3.24
N GLU A 260 -23.61 -0.31 -2.32
CA GLU A 260 -24.66 -0.43 -1.30
C GLU A 260 -24.70 0.77 -0.34
N ALA A 261 -23.55 1.43 -0.14
CA ALA A 261 -23.45 2.66 0.67
C ALA A 261 -24.01 3.91 -0.04
N GLY A 262 -24.35 3.82 -1.33
CA GLY A 262 -24.85 4.95 -2.11
C GLY A 262 -23.79 6.02 -2.42
N THR A 263 -22.51 5.66 -2.35
CA THR A 263 -21.37 6.59 -2.48
C THR A 263 -21.30 7.24 -3.86
N PHE A 264 -21.66 6.50 -4.91
CA PHE A 264 -21.59 6.99 -6.29
C PHE A 264 -22.98 7.18 -6.89
N SER A 265 -23.18 8.26 -7.64
CA SER A 265 -24.41 8.51 -8.40
C SER A 265 -24.08 9.08 -9.78
N ALA A 266 -24.90 8.73 -10.78
CA ALA A 266 -24.75 9.16 -12.16
C ALA A 266 -26.14 9.33 -12.81
N PRO A 267 -26.24 10.04 -13.95
CA PRO A 267 -27.45 10.01 -14.76
C PRO A 267 -27.88 8.57 -15.09
N PRO A 268 -29.19 8.27 -15.11
CA PRO A 268 -29.68 6.90 -15.31
C PRO A 268 -29.46 6.37 -16.73
N THR A 269 -29.14 7.26 -17.67
CA THR A 269 -28.83 6.91 -19.06
C THR A 269 -27.74 7.81 -19.60
N VAL A 270 -26.96 7.30 -20.56
CA VAL A 270 -25.94 8.06 -21.29
C VAL A 270 -26.07 7.78 -22.78
N THR A 271 -26.12 8.84 -23.59
CA THR A 271 -26.16 8.73 -25.06
C THR A 271 -24.76 8.96 -25.64
N LEU A 272 -24.22 7.97 -26.35
CA LEU A 272 -22.89 8.01 -26.96
C LEU A 272 -22.98 8.02 -28.50
N PRO A 273 -22.62 9.14 -29.17
CA PRO A 273 -22.36 9.17 -30.59
C PRO A 273 -21.09 8.37 -30.93
N LEU A 274 -20.98 7.87 -32.16
CA LEU A 274 -19.77 7.20 -32.62
C LEU A 274 -18.60 8.20 -32.71
N ASN A 275 -17.46 7.85 -32.14
CA ASN A 275 -16.20 8.61 -32.15
C ASN A 275 -16.32 10.04 -31.61
N ARG A 276 -17.24 10.29 -30.68
CA ARG A 276 -17.34 11.57 -29.96
C ARG A 276 -17.23 11.36 -28.46
N PRO A 277 -16.31 12.08 -27.77
CA PRO A 277 -16.24 12.03 -26.33
C PRO A 277 -17.48 12.69 -25.72
N VAL A 278 -18.05 12.03 -24.71
CA VAL A 278 -19.19 12.52 -23.94
C VAL A 278 -18.79 12.62 -22.47
N PRO A 279 -18.84 13.84 -21.87
CA PRO A 279 -18.63 13.99 -20.44
C PRO A 279 -19.85 13.47 -19.68
N VAL A 280 -19.62 12.75 -18.59
CA VAL A 280 -20.64 12.26 -17.68
C VAL A 280 -20.28 12.72 -16.26
N ALA A 281 -21.18 13.48 -15.65
CA ALA A 281 -21.06 13.93 -14.27
C ALA A 281 -21.36 12.78 -13.31
N ILE A 282 -20.48 12.59 -12.32
CA ILE A 282 -20.57 11.59 -11.27
C ILE A 282 -20.53 12.30 -9.93
N THR A 283 -21.58 12.16 -9.14
CA THR A 283 -21.59 12.64 -7.75
C THR A 283 -20.98 11.58 -6.86
N ILE A 284 -20.08 11.99 -5.97
CA ILE A 284 -19.38 11.12 -5.03
C ILE A 284 -19.61 11.67 -3.61
N SER A 285 -20.20 10.85 -2.74
CA SER A 285 -20.61 11.24 -1.39
C SER A 285 -20.39 10.10 -0.38
N PRO A 286 -19.15 9.84 0.08
CA PRO A 286 -18.88 8.78 1.05
C PRO A 286 -19.48 9.11 2.42
N ASN A 287 -20.30 8.21 2.96
CA ASN A 287 -20.98 8.37 4.25
C ASN A 287 -20.41 7.48 5.38
N VAL A 288 -19.48 6.58 5.06
CA VAL A 288 -18.78 5.72 6.01
C VAL A 288 -17.29 5.68 5.68
N GLN A 289 -16.47 5.38 6.69
CA GLN A 289 -15.03 5.24 6.51
C GLN A 289 -14.68 3.99 5.69
N GLY A 290 -13.52 4.01 5.05
CA GLY A 290 -12.93 2.90 4.31
C GLY A 290 -12.94 3.09 2.79
N ALA A 291 -12.59 2.02 2.08
CA ALA A 291 -12.60 1.98 0.63
C ALA A 291 -14.01 1.76 0.09
N HIS A 292 -14.45 2.65 -0.80
CA HIS A 292 -15.71 2.54 -1.53
C HIS A 292 -15.41 2.15 -2.96
N THR A 293 -15.95 1.02 -3.41
CA THR A 293 -15.72 0.54 -4.77
C THR A 293 -17.02 0.10 -5.42
N ALA A 294 -17.26 0.50 -6.66
CA ALA A 294 -18.44 0.13 -7.42
C ALA A 294 -18.13 -0.07 -8.91
N HIS A 295 -18.89 -0.94 -9.57
CA HIS A 295 -18.93 -1.01 -11.02
C HIS A 295 -19.94 -0.02 -11.58
N PHE A 296 -19.45 0.97 -12.33
CA PHE A 296 -20.28 1.72 -13.26
C PHE A 296 -20.48 0.88 -14.51
N THR A 297 -21.71 0.48 -14.82
CA THR A 297 -22.02 -0.40 -15.96
C THR A 297 -22.95 0.31 -16.94
N LEU A 298 -22.62 0.19 -18.23
CA LEU A 298 -23.50 0.58 -19.32
C LEU A 298 -24.10 -0.67 -19.96
N ASP A 299 -25.42 -0.71 -20.06
CA ASP A 299 -26.18 -1.81 -20.67
C ASP A 299 -26.99 -1.32 -21.88
N HIS A 300 -27.17 -2.19 -22.86
CA HIS A 300 -28.01 -1.95 -24.04
C HIS A 300 -28.64 -3.26 -24.48
N SER A 301 -29.92 -3.25 -24.85
CA SER A 301 -30.68 -4.48 -25.16
C SER A 301 -30.17 -5.25 -26.38
N SER A 302 -29.41 -4.62 -27.28
CA SER A 302 -28.84 -5.26 -28.46
C SER A 302 -27.46 -5.89 -28.22
N ILE A 303 -26.89 -5.74 -27.02
CA ILE A 303 -25.54 -6.20 -26.69
C ILE A 303 -25.64 -7.38 -25.73
N SER A 304 -24.90 -8.44 -26.04
CA SER A 304 -24.75 -9.61 -25.17
C SER A 304 -23.94 -9.27 -23.92
N GLY A 305 -24.60 -9.37 -22.76
CA GLY A 305 -24.06 -8.92 -21.48
C GLY A 305 -24.01 -7.40 -21.36
N TYR A 306 -23.04 -6.87 -20.62
CA TYR A 306 -22.86 -5.42 -20.49
C TYR A 306 -22.07 -4.84 -21.68
N ALA A 307 -22.38 -3.60 -22.07
CA ALA A 307 -21.66 -2.89 -23.12
C ALA A 307 -20.29 -2.40 -22.64
N TYR A 308 -20.25 -1.81 -21.45
CA TYR A 308 -19.04 -1.26 -20.86
C TYR A 308 -19.09 -1.28 -19.35
N ARG A 309 -17.92 -1.41 -18.71
CA ARG A 309 -17.80 -1.38 -17.26
C ARG A 309 -16.52 -0.66 -16.83
N MET A 310 -16.66 0.23 -15.86
CA MET A 310 -15.57 0.98 -15.25
C MET A 310 -15.59 0.74 -13.73
N LEU A 311 -14.42 0.56 -13.13
CA LEU A 311 -14.29 0.51 -11.67
C LEU A 311 -14.17 1.94 -11.12
N PHE A 312 -15.00 2.23 -10.13
CA PHE A 312 -14.90 3.43 -9.30
C PHE A 312 -14.33 3.01 -7.97
N THR A 313 -13.31 3.72 -7.49
CA THR A 313 -12.66 3.49 -6.20
C THR A 313 -12.33 4.84 -5.56
N ILE A 314 -12.84 5.08 -4.36
CA ILE A 314 -12.33 6.14 -3.49
C ILE A 314 -11.99 5.57 -2.11
N VAL A 315 -11.16 6.28 -1.35
CA VAL A 315 -10.92 5.96 0.05
C VAL A 315 -11.31 7.16 0.92
N ALA A 316 -12.23 6.94 1.85
CA ALA A 316 -12.55 7.89 2.91
C ALA A 316 -11.86 7.41 4.21
N PRO A 317 -10.62 7.85 4.50
CA PRO A 317 -9.85 7.40 5.64
C PRO A 317 -10.36 8.01 6.94
N GLU A 318 -9.87 7.48 8.06
CA GLU A 318 -9.88 8.18 9.33
C GLU A 318 -8.64 9.08 9.42
N SER A 319 -8.82 10.38 9.71
CA SER A 319 -7.72 11.34 9.70
C SER A 319 -7.06 11.44 11.07
N LEU A 320 -5.73 11.49 11.13
CA LEU A 320 -4.99 11.92 12.31
C LEU A 320 -4.82 13.42 12.23
N ASP A 321 -5.59 14.17 13.00
CA ASP A 321 -5.60 15.63 12.96
C ASP A 321 -5.88 16.26 14.33
N THR A 322 -5.98 17.58 14.38
CA THR A 322 -6.21 18.31 15.63
C THR A 322 -7.55 17.98 16.29
N SER A 323 -8.55 17.46 15.56
CA SER A 323 -9.87 17.14 16.13
C SER A 323 -9.86 15.90 17.02
N ASN A 324 -8.91 14.98 16.80
CA ASN A 324 -8.70 13.78 17.61
C ASN A 324 -7.34 13.76 18.31
N ASN A 325 -6.67 14.91 18.37
CA ASN A 325 -5.32 15.04 18.92
C ASN A 325 -4.32 14.07 18.29
N PHE A 326 -4.42 13.83 16.98
CA PHE A 326 -3.58 12.91 16.20
C PHE A 326 -3.53 11.48 16.80
N HIS A 327 -4.61 11.07 17.43
CA HIS A 327 -4.78 9.77 18.09
C HIS A 327 -6.13 9.20 17.70
N VAL A 328 -6.12 7.98 17.19
CA VAL A 328 -7.33 7.20 16.97
C VAL A 328 -7.23 5.87 17.70
N GLN A 329 -8.30 5.48 18.38
CA GLN A 329 -8.46 4.13 18.93
C GLN A 329 -9.80 3.56 18.47
N SER A 330 -9.76 2.38 17.87
CA SER A 330 -10.92 1.71 17.29
C SER A 330 -11.05 0.30 17.84
N SER A 331 -12.25 -0.06 18.32
CA SER A 331 -12.61 -1.46 18.54
C SER A 331 -13.07 -2.04 17.20
N VAL A 332 -12.44 -3.13 16.76
CA VAL A 332 -12.63 -3.68 15.42
C VAL A 332 -12.93 -5.18 15.47
N GLU A 333 -13.73 -5.64 14.52
CA GLU A 333 -14.01 -7.06 14.31
C GLU A 333 -13.28 -7.55 13.05
N VAL A 334 -12.38 -8.51 13.23
CA VAL A 334 -11.60 -9.11 12.14
C VAL A 334 -12.32 -10.37 11.66
N PRO A 335 -12.67 -10.49 10.36
CA PRO A 335 -13.31 -11.69 9.83
C PRO A 335 -12.47 -12.94 10.10
N ARG A 336 -13.12 -14.04 10.45
CA ARG A 336 -12.51 -15.32 10.78
C ARG A 336 -13.07 -16.42 9.88
N PRO A 337 -12.24 -17.19 9.15
CA PRO A 337 -10.93 -16.77 8.70
C PRO A 337 -11.07 -15.62 7.68
N GLY A 338 -10.22 -14.60 7.74
CA GLY A 338 -10.31 -13.50 6.82
C GLY A 338 -9.40 -12.32 7.10
N ILE A 339 -9.62 -11.26 6.31
CA ILE A 339 -8.75 -10.09 6.20
C ILE A 339 -9.61 -8.84 6.09
N GLN A 340 -9.30 -7.83 6.89
CA GLN A 340 -9.95 -6.52 6.86
C GLN A 340 -8.89 -5.40 6.77
N SER A 341 -9.15 -4.41 5.92
CA SER A 341 -8.30 -3.21 5.76
C SER A 341 -8.96 -2.01 6.43
N PHE A 342 -8.14 -1.18 7.08
CA PHE A 342 -8.47 0.09 7.70
C PHE A 342 -7.55 1.17 7.11
N PHE A 343 -8.07 2.39 6.94
CA PHE A 343 -7.37 3.45 6.21
C PHE A 343 -7.22 4.69 7.08
N TYR A 344 -5.98 5.19 7.19
CA TYR A 344 -5.65 6.32 8.05
C TYR A 344 -4.91 7.40 7.27
N ARG A 345 -5.37 8.66 7.36
CA ARG A 345 -4.63 9.78 6.79
C ARG A 345 -3.59 10.26 7.80
N VAL A 346 -2.33 10.13 7.42
CA VAL A 346 -1.18 10.65 8.17
C VAL A 346 -0.84 12.04 7.62
N PRO A 347 -0.77 13.08 8.45
CA PRO A 347 -0.44 14.45 8.00
C PRO A 347 1.05 14.60 7.70
N ASP A 348 1.43 15.72 7.10
CA ASP A 348 2.84 16.10 6.94
C ASP A 348 3.51 16.38 8.29
N GLY A 349 4.84 16.22 8.34
CA GLY A 349 5.66 16.57 9.51
C GLY A 349 5.64 15.54 10.65
N VAL A 350 4.99 14.40 10.47
CA VAL A 350 5.03 13.30 11.44
C VAL A 350 6.45 12.73 11.53
N GLU A 351 6.95 12.59 12.76
CA GLU A 351 8.28 12.00 13.00
C GLU A 351 8.20 10.51 13.32
N SER A 352 7.11 10.07 13.93
CA SER A 352 6.80 8.67 14.16
C SER A 352 5.31 8.39 14.07
N LEU A 353 4.94 7.36 13.32
CA LEU A 353 3.63 6.76 13.35
C LEU A 353 3.69 5.50 14.21
N ILE A 354 2.93 5.50 15.30
CA ILE A 354 2.78 4.34 16.19
C ILE A 354 1.49 3.62 15.80
N VAL A 355 1.61 2.34 15.48
CA VAL A 355 0.47 1.45 15.23
C VAL A 355 0.49 0.35 16.28
N ASP A 356 -0.50 0.35 17.16
CA ASP A 356 -0.64 -0.58 18.27
C ASP A 356 -1.88 -1.44 18.09
N LEU A 357 -1.69 -2.76 18.05
CA LEU A 357 -2.75 -3.73 17.91
C LEU A 357 -2.80 -4.60 19.17
N GLY A 358 -3.91 -4.50 19.91
CA GLY A 358 -4.24 -5.41 21.00
C GLY A 358 -5.32 -6.41 20.59
N TRP A 359 -5.26 -7.61 21.17
CA TRP A 359 -6.32 -8.61 21.08
C TRP A 359 -6.58 -9.23 22.45
N GLN A 360 -7.73 -9.90 22.62
CA GLN A 360 -8.09 -10.57 23.87
C GLN A 360 -7.51 -11.99 23.90
N ASP A 361 -8.29 -12.98 23.48
CA ASP A 361 -7.91 -14.39 23.61
C ASP A 361 -7.20 -14.93 22.37
N ARG A 362 -7.50 -14.36 21.20
CA ARG A 362 -7.08 -14.90 19.91
C ARG A 362 -6.25 -13.89 19.14
N GLU A 363 -5.05 -14.33 18.75
CA GLU A 363 -4.08 -13.50 18.04
C GLU A 363 -4.63 -13.00 16.70
N VAL A 364 -4.45 -11.70 16.46
CA VAL A 364 -4.71 -11.05 15.19
C VAL A 364 -3.37 -10.59 14.61
N SER A 365 -3.13 -10.91 13.34
CA SER A 365 -1.93 -10.44 12.65
C SER A 365 -2.16 -9.08 12.00
N MET A 366 -1.11 -8.25 12.01
CA MET A 366 -1.11 -6.90 11.41
C MET A 366 -0.11 -6.81 10.26
N ALA A 367 -0.48 -6.08 9.21
CA ALA A 367 0.44 -5.58 8.20
C ALA A 367 0.13 -4.13 7.87
N VAL A 368 1.16 -3.31 7.67
CA VAL A 368 1.03 -1.88 7.38
C VAL A 368 1.57 -1.59 5.98
N SER A 369 0.86 -0.79 5.22
CA SER A 369 1.24 -0.39 3.86
C SER A 369 1.22 1.13 3.73
N ARG A 370 2.27 1.66 3.12
CA ARG A 370 2.43 3.09 2.79
C ARG A 370 1.30 3.54 1.84
N PRO A 371 1.01 4.86 1.76
CA PRO A 371 0.13 5.45 0.76
C PRO A 371 0.41 5.05 -0.68
N ASP A 372 1.66 4.68 -0.93
CA ASP A 372 2.20 4.32 -2.22
C ASP A 372 2.10 2.81 -2.55
N THR A 373 1.42 2.04 -1.68
CA THR A 373 1.14 0.59 -1.72
C THR A 373 2.30 -0.33 -1.32
N ARG A 374 3.50 0.20 -1.01
CA ARG A 374 4.59 -0.64 -0.50
C ARG A 374 4.30 -1.07 0.94
N ALA A 375 4.55 -2.35 1.23
CA ALA A 375 4.49 -2.87 2.59
C ALA A 375 5.66 -2.29 3.40
N VAL A 376 5.40 -1.87 4.64
CA VAL A 376 6.43 -1.45 5.58
C VAL A 376 6.35 -2.30 6.84
N ARG A 377 7.50 -2.49 7.49
CA ARG A 377 7.57 -3.07 8.83
C ARG A 377 8.23 -2.05 9.74
N GLY A 378 7.48 -1.56 10.72
CA GLY A 378 8.04 -0.70 11.76
C GLY A 378 8.89 -1.49 12.75
N ASP A 379 9.61 -0.77 13.60
CA ASP A 379 10.32 -1.37 14.73
C ASP A 379 9.29 -1.92 15.73
N ILE A 380 9.46 -3.19 16.11
CA ILE A 380 8.51 -3.89 16.97
C ILE A 380 8.84 -3.57 18.43
N VAL A 381 7.87 -2.98 19.12
CA VAL A 381 7.91 -2.77 20.57
C VAL A 381 7.02 -3.86 21.21
N PRO A 382 7.58 -4.73 22.06
CA PRO A 382 6.78 -5.70 22.80
C PRO A 382 5.70 -5.00 23.64
N SER A 383 4.43 -5.27 23.34
CA SER A 383 3.27 -4.74 24.06
C SER A 383 2.41 -5.91 24.51
N GLY A 384 2.21 -6.07 25.83
CA GLY A 384 1.36 -7.06 26.51
C GLY A 384 0.83 -8.23 25.65
N GLN A 385 -0.50 -8.31 25.51
CA GLN A 385 -1.17 -9.15 24.50
C GLN A 385 -1.45 -8.29 23.27
N GLY A 386 -0.43 -8.10 22.44
CA GLY A 386 -0.51 -7.23 21.28
C GLY A 386 0.79 -7.15 20.48
N VAL A 387 0.78 -6.30 19.46
CA VAL A 387 1.96 -5.91 18.70
C VAL A 387 1.93 -4.41 18.44
N LYS A 388 3.00 -3.72 18.81
CA LYS A 388 3.22 -2.32 18.51
C LYS A 388 4.31 -2.17 17.47
N GLN A 389 4.06 -1.36 16.45
CA GLN A 389 5.02 -0.98 15.42
C GLN A 389 5.25 0.52 15.45
N VAL A 390 6.51 0.93 15.44
CA VAL A 390 6.93 2.33 15.31
C VAL A 390 7.53 2.53 13.92
N ILE A 391 6.90 3.38 13.13
CA ILE A 391 7.34 3.72 11.77
C ILE A 391 7.93 5.13 11.84
N HIS A 392 9.24 5.23 11.68
CA HIS A 392 9.95 6.51 11.70
C HIS A 392 9.81 7.25 10.38
N LYS A 393 9.69 8.58 10.45
CA LYS A 393 9.57 9.48 9.28
C LYS A 393 8.56 8.95 8.23
N PRO A 394 7.31 8.65 8.64
CA PRO A 394 6.30 8.18 7.70
C PRO A 394 5.96 9.30 6.70
N ILE A 395 5.76 8.95 5.43
CA ILE A 395 5.15 9.88 4.48
C ILE A 395 3.72 10.24 4.86
N SER A 396 3.31 11.43 4.47
CA SER A 396 1.92 11.82 4.53
C SER A 396 1.08 11.11 3.47
N GLY A 397 -0.22 11.13 3.69
CA GLY A 397 -1.21 10.51 2.80
C GLY A 397 -1.96 9.36 3.47
N VAL A 398 -2.70 8.59 2.66
CA VAL A 398 -3.59 7.54 3.17
C VAL A 398 -2.91 6.18 3.28
N TRP A 399 -2.57 5.82 4.51
CA TRP A 399 -2.01 4.54 4.91
C TRP A 399 -3.07 3.45 4.99
N GLU A 400 -2.68 2.20 4.74
CA GLU A 400 -3.55 1.03 4.89
C GLU A 400 -2.99 0.10 5.97
N ILE A 401 -3.79 -0.15 7.00
CA ILE A 401 -3.52 -1.11 8.06
C ILE A 401 -4.43 -2.30 7.88
N ARG A 402 -3.85 -3.46 7.66
CA ARG A 402 -4.56 -4.71 7.42
C ARG A 402 -4.46 -5.61 8.62
N LEU A 403 -5.61 -6.06 9.10
CA LEU A 403 -5.75 -7.06 10.14
C LEU A 403 -6.21 -8.38 9.53
N SER A 404 -5.69 -9.49 10.04
CA SER A 404 -6.08 -10.82 9.59
C SER A 404 -6.11 -11.83 10.71
N ASP A 405 -7.14 -12.67 10.69
CA ASP A 405 -7.20 -13.90 11.47
C ASP A 405 -7.43 -15.05 10.49
N VAL A 406 -6.40 -15.85 10.27
CA VAL A 406 -6.45 -17.00 9.34
C VAL A 406 -5.95 -18.27 10.00
N ALA A 407 -5.82 -18.29 11.33
CA ALA A 407 -5.19 -19.41 12.04
C ALA A 407 -5.96 -20.72 11.84
N ASP A 408 -7.29 -20.67 11.70
CA ASP A 408 -8.10 -21.88 11.47
C ASP A 408 -7.81 -22.55 10.11
N THR A 409 -7.17 -21.86 9.17
CA THR A 409 -6.72 -22.48 7.90
C THR A 409 -5.40 -23.26 8.03
N ARG A 410 -4.77 -23.16 9.21
CA ARG A 410 -3.46 -23.77 9.53
C ARG A 410 -3.56 -24.78 10.68
N THR A 411 -4.44 -24.53 11.64
CA THR A 411 -4.66 -25.37 12.82
C THR A 411 -6.11 -25.82 12.88
N PHE A 412 -6.32 -27.13 13.04
CA PHE A 412 -7.66 -27.71 13.15
C PHE A 412 -8.14 -27.69 14.61
N ASP A 413 -9.34 -27.15 14.81
CA ASP A 413 -10.07 -27.16 16.07
C ASP A 413 -11.32 -28.06 15.93
N TRP A 414 -11.25 -29.27 16.48
CA TRP A 414 -12.32 -30.26 16.35
C TRP A 414 -13.57 -29.89 17.15
N GLU A 415 -13.44 -29.10 18.24
CA GLU A 415 -14.58 -28.65 19.04
C GLU A 415 -15.36 -27.59 18.28
N GLN A 416 -14.65 -26.66 17.64
CA GLN A 416 -15.25 -25.68 16.75
C GLN A 416 -15.92 -26.39 15.56
N ALA A 417 -15.26 -27.36 14.92
CA ALA A 417 -15.80 -28.06 13.75
C ALA A 417 -17.12 -28.83 14.01
N LYS A 418 -17.39 -29.19 15.28
CA LYS A 418 -18.64 -29.84 15.71
C LYS A 418 -19.84 -28.88 15.78
N LYS A 419 -19.60 -27.58 15.94
CA LYS A 419 -20.64 -26.56 15.94
C LYS A 419 -21.18 -26.40 14.52
N GLU A 420 -22.45 -26.03 14.37
CA GLU A 420 -23.06 -25.80 13.05
C GLU A 420 -22.92 -24.34 12.61
N GLU A 421 -22.75 -23.45 13.58
CA GLU A 421 -22.60 -22.02 13.38
C GLU A 421 -21.24 -21.68 12.74
N PRO A 422 -21.19 -20.65 11.87
CA PRO A 422 -19.93 -20.07 11.45
C PRO A 422 -19.09 -19.59 12.64
N VAL A 423 -17.76 -19.60 12.47
CA VAL A 423 -16.89 -18.97 13.47
C VAL A 423 -17.19 -17.46 13.56
N PRO A 424 -17.33 -16.90 14.76
CA PRO A 424 -17.52 -15.46 14.91
C PRO A 424 -16.23 -14.70 14.55
N PRO A 425 -16.32 -13.42 14.17
CA PRO A 425 -15.16 -12.58 13.97
C PRO A 425 -14.37 -12.42 15.27
N THR A 426 -13.09 -12.09 15.14
CA THR A 426 -12.18 -11.89 16.27
C THR A 426 -12.10 -10.41 16.61
N GLY A 427 -12.44 -10.07 17.86
CA GLY A 427 -12.34 -8.70 18.37
C GLY A 427 -10.88 -8.29 18.59
N ALA A 428 -10.55 -7.08 18.16
CA ALA A 428 -9.26 -6.45 18.38
C ALA A 428 -9.41 -4.95 18.68
N THR A 429 -8.37 -4.34 19.23
CA THR A 429 -8.26 -2.90 19.42
C THR A 429 -7.10 -2.40 18.60
N LEU A 430 -7.36 -1.49 17.66
CA LEU A 430 -6.35 -0.84 16.84
C LEU A 430 -6.22 0.61 17.29
N THR A 431 -5.01 1.00 17.67
CA THR A 431 -4.67 2.37 18.03
C THR A 431 -3.62 2.90 17.06
N VAL A 432 -3.83 4.08 16.52
CA VAL A 432 -2.92 4.76 15.60
C VAL A 432 -2.63 6.16 16.12
N THR A 433 -1.36 6.47 16.33
CA THR A 433 -0.93 7.76 16.89
C THR A 433 0.21 8.35 16.06
N ALA A 434 0.07 9.60 15.63
CA ALA A 434 1.14 10.35 15.01
C ALA A 434 1.87 11.22 16.05
N ILE A 435 3.19 11.17 16.06
CA ILE A 435 4.06 11.88 16.99
C ILE A 435 5.00 12.79 16.20
N ALA A 436 5.13 14.03 16.65
CA ALA A 436 6.17 14.96 16.22
C ALA A 436 6.56 15.84 17.41
N ALA A 437 7.86 16.07 17.58
CA ALA A 437 8.35 17.01 18.57
C ALA A 437 9.34 18.00 17.95
N GLU A 438 9.32 19.23 18.44
CA GLU A 438 10.27 20.26 18.05
C GLU A 438 11.13 20.65 19.24
N VAL A 439 12.43 20.85 18.98
CA VAL A 439 13.37 21.40 19.96
C VAL A 439 13.80 22.80 19.51
N SER A 440 13.77 23.75 20.44
CA SER A 440 14.29 25.09 20.25
C SER A 440 15.29 25.44 21.35
N VAL A 441 16.38 26.13 20.98
CA VAL A 441 17.44 26.56 21.90
C VAL A 441 17.17 28.00 22.34
N MET A 442 16.96 28.25 23.63
CA MET A 442 16.48 29.55 24.12
C MET A 442 17.53 30.66 24.18
N GLN A 443 18.81 30.34 24.41
CA GLN A 443 19.87 31.33 24.57
C GLN A 443 21.26 30.69 24.39
N GLN A 444 22.22 31.51 23.96
CA GLN A 444 23.57 31.11 23.59
C GLN A 444 24.38 30.64 24.83
N ALA A 445 24.77 29.36 24.80
CA ALA A 445 26.05 28.82 25.26
C ALA A 445 26.77 29.58 26.39
N THR A 446 26.66 29.12 27.63
CA THR A 446 27.77 29.31 28.58
C THR A 446 28.88 28.34 28.19
N ALA A 447 29.80 28.82 27.35
CA ALA A 447 30.99 28.05 26.97
C ALA A 447 31.94 27.97 28.17
N ASP A 448 32.22 26.77 28.66
CA ASP A 448 33.27 26.55 29.64
C ASP A 448 34.61 26.36 28.92
N GLN A 449 35.41 27.44 28.91
CA GLN A 449 36.72 27.52 28.24
C GLN A 449 37.72 26.47 28.77
N GLY A 450 37.47 25.84 29.92
CA GLY A 450 38.33 24.80 30.50
C GLY A 450 38.03 23.37 30.06
N THR A 451 36.80 23.08 29.58
CA THR A 451 36.33 21.71 29.32
C THR A 451 35.87 21.44 27.88
N GLY A 452 35.72 22.48 27.05
CA GLY A 452 35.20 22.34 25.68
C GLY A 452 33.71 21.97 25.63
N SER A 453 33.00 22.13 26.74
CA SER A 453 31.57 21.84 26.89
C SER A 453 30.73 23.11 26.80
N THR A 454 29.56 23.00 26.18
CA THR A 454 28.57 24.07 26.05
C THR A 454 27.24 23.62 26.63
N THR A 455 26.61 24.46 27.45
CA THR A 455 25.28 24.18 28.00
C THR A 455 24.20 24.95 27.22
N HIS A 456 23.12 24.27 26.88
CA HIS A 456 21.96 24.80 26.18
C HIS A 456 20.69 24.56 27.00
N ASP A 457 19.88 25.60 27.16
CA ASP A 457 18.51 25.48 27.64
C ASP A 457 17.60 25.18 26.45
N LEU A 458 16.89 24.05 26.53
CA LEU A 458 16.01 23.55 25.47
C LEU A 458 14.55 23.75 25.86
N TRP A 459 13.76 24.26 24.93
CA TRP A 459 12.31 24.07 24.89
C TRP A 459 11.98 22.94 23.94
N VAL A 460 11.33 21.91 24.45
CA VAL A 460 10.74 20.87 23.63
C VAL A 460 9.24 21.06 23.60
N THR A 461 8.65 20.98 22.41
CA THR A 461 7.19 21.05 22.22
C THR A 461 6.73 19.78 21.54
N ASN A 462 5.81 19.04 22.17
CA ASN A 462 5.08 17.98 21.45
C ASN A 462 4.06 18.65 20.53
N ARG A 463 4.09 18.39 19.23
CA ARG A 463 3.19 19.02 18.25
C ARG A 463 1.99 18.17 17.89
N MET A 464 2.00 16.89 18.24
CA MET A 464 0.98 15.93 17.81
C MET A 464 0.50 15.06 18.98
N GLY A 465 0.29 13.77 18.75
CA GLY A 465 -0.38 12.87 19.68
C GLY A 465 0.30 12.77 21.03
N VAL A 466 -0.50 12.47 22.04
CA VAL A 466 -0.02 12.25 23.40
C VAL A 466 0.87 11.01 23.44
N PHE A 467 2.02 11.11 24.09
CA PHE A 467 2.89 9.98 24.37
C PHE A 467 3.55 10.13 25.74
N THR A 468 3.92 9.02 26.37
CA THR A 468 4.80 9.05 27.54
C THR A 468 6.23 8.94 27.04
N GLY A 469 7.09 9.88 27.43
CA GLY A 469 8.46 9.91 26.92
C GLY A 469 9.36 10.97 27.53
N ARG A 470 10.59 11.02 27.05
CA ARG A 470 11.64 11.94 27.49
C ARG A 470 12.64 12.21 26.38
N LEU A 471 13.45 13.25 26.57
CA LEU A 471 14.72 13.36 25.89
C LEU A 471 15.77 12.42 26.50
N MET A 472 16.61 11.87 25.62
CA MET A 472 17.76 11.07 25.98
C MET A 472 19.05 11.66 25.46
N SER A 473 20.09 11.42 26.26
CA SER A 473 21.46 11.70 25.85
C SER A 473 21.80 10.87 24.61
N ASN A 474 22.55 11.47 23.70
CA ASN A 474 22.96 10.84 22.45
C ASN A 474 24.43 11.19 22.18
N PRO A 475 25.24 10.28 21.62
CA PRO A 475 26.56 10.65 21.15
C PRO A 475 26.51 11.82 20.17
N LEU A 476 27.57 12.63 20.12
CA LEU A 476 27.63 13.74 19.18
C LEU A 476 27.66 13.20 17.75
N GLY A 477 26.89 13.82 16.85
CA GLY A 477 26.94 13.50 15.43
C GLY A 477 28.12 14.18 14.73
N SER A 478 28.63 13.54 13.69
CA SER A 478 29.55 14.12 12.72
C SER A 478 28.83 14.21 11.38
N ALA A 479 28.45 15.43 10.97
CA ALA A 479 27.57 15.64 9.83
C ALA A 479 28.29 16.22 8.62
N ARG A 480 27.90 15.79 7.42
CA ARG A 480 28.20 16.47 6.17
C ARG A 480 26.90 17.06 5.64
N ARG A 481 26.89 18.38 5.40
CA ARG A 481 25.73 19.08 4.83
C ARG A 481 26.17 19.84 3.58
N GLN A 482 25.48 19.64 2.47
CA GLN A 482 25.82 20.25 1.18
C GLN A 482 24.54 20.64 0.44
N GLN A 483 24.56 21.77 -0.26
CA GLN A 483 23.57 22.09 -1.28
C GLN A 483 24.15 21.66 -2.63
N LEU A 484 23.43 20.80 -3.34
CA LEU A 484 23.90 20.15 -4.55
C LEU A 484 22.84 20.30 -5.65
N GLU A 485 23.24 19.93 -6.86
CA GLU A 485 22.40 19.90 -8.06
C GLU A 485 22.47 18.48 -8.62
N LEU A 486 21.34 17.98 -9.12
CA LEU A 486 21.21 16.64 -9.68
C LEU A 486 20.53 16.74 -11.05
N ALA A 487 21.16 16.19 -12.08
CA ALA A 487 20.58 16.12 -13.42
C ALA A 487 19.70 14.87 -13.61
N GLU A 488 18.83 14.88 -14.62
CA GLU A 488 17.97 13.74 -14.95
C GLU A 488 18.80 12.46 -15.16
N LYS A 489 18.45 11.36 -14.49
CA LYS A 489 19.15 10.05 -14.49
C LYS A 489 20.57 10.08 -13.91
N GLU A 490 20.98 11.17 -13.29
CA GLU A 490 22.23 11.23 -12.54
C GLU A 490 22.08 10.49 -11.21
N GLN A 491 23.18 9.86 -10.79
CA GLN A 491 23.36 9.32 -9.45
C GLN A 491 24.57 9.96 -8.79
N GLN A 492 24.38 10.44 -7.56
CA GLN A 492 25.47 10.94 -6.71
C GLN A 492 25.70 9.99 -5.55
N ILE A 493 26.95 9.57 -5.36
CA ILE A 493 27.33 8.57 -4.36
C ILE A 493 28.25 9.22 -3.32
N PHE A 494 27.89 9.05 -2.06
CA PHE A 494 28.64 9.50 -0.91
C PHE A 494 29.14 8.30 -0.11
N GLU A 495 30.43 8.30 0.20
CA GLU A 495 31.03 7.30 1.08
C GLU A 495 31.07 7.83 2.51
N VAL A 496 30.72 6.96 3.46
CA VAL A 496 30.67 7.25 4.88
C VAL A 496 31.38 6.14 5.64
N GLU A 497 32.34 6.49 6.48
CA GLU A 497 32.98 5.56 7.41
C GLU A 497 32.23 5.58 8.74
N VAL A 498 31.77 4.42 9.20
CA VAL A 498 31.05 4.25 10.46
C VAL A 498 31.99 3.67 11.51
N PRO A 499 32.37 4.42 12.57
CA PRO A 499 33.21 3.89 13.62
C PRO A 499 32.52 2.78 14.42
N PRO A 500 33.29 1.88 15.06
CA PRO A 500 32.74 0.88 15.96
C PRO A 500 31.88 1.47 17.08
N GLY A 501 30.75 0.80 17.36
CA GLY A 501 29.83 1.20 18.42
C GLY A 501 28.99 2.44 18.12
N SER A 502 28.90 2.87 16.85
CA SER A 502 28.00 3.95 16.44
C SER A 502 26.53 3.54 16.63
N PRO A 503 25.71 4.27 17.41
CA PRO A 503 24.30 3.92 17.59
C PRO A 503 23.42 4.21 16.37
N ALA A 504 23.82 5.13 15.49
CA ALA A 504 23.04 5.48 14.31
C ALA A 504 23.88 6.08 13.17
N LEU A 505 23.45 5.77 11.94
CA LEU A 505 23.79 6.47 10.71
C LEU A 505 22.50 7.05 10.13
N MET A 506 22.48 8.34 9.83
CA MET A 506 21.33 9.02 9.22
C MET A 506 21.75 9.64 7.88
N ALA A 507 20.86 9.57 6.89
CA ALA A 507 21.00 10.22 5.59
C ALA A 507 19.68 10.89 5.21
N ARG A 508 19.74 12.08 4.62
CA ARG A 508 18.57 12.86 4.21
C ARG A 508 18.82 13.60 2.91
N VAL A 509 17.76 13.69 2.11
CA VAL A 509 17.65 14.57 0.93
C VAL A 509 16.39 15.39 1.14
N PHE A 510 16.50 16.71 1.11
CA PHE A 510 15.38 17.60 1.41
C PHE A 510 15.54 18.95 0.73
N GLY A 511 14.52 19.80 0.81
CA GLY A 511 14.61 21.17 0.30
C GLY A 511 14.81 21.23 -1.22
N LEU A 512 14.16 20.30 -1.95
CA LEU A 512 14.13 20.28 -3.40
C LEU A 512 13.63 21.63 -3.94
N SER A 513 14.29 22.18 -4.96
CA SER A 513 13.84 23.42 -5.62
C SER A 513 12.54 23.25 -6.39
N ASP A 514 12.21 22.01 -6.76
CA ASP A 514 11.00 21.62 -7.44
C ASP A 514 10.30 20.52 -6.62
N SER A 515 9.10 20.82 -6.12
CA SER A 515 8.31 19.88 -5.30
C SER A 515 7.70 18.73 -6.10
N ASP A 516 7.74 18.80 -7.44
CA ASP A 516 7.33 17.72 -8.34
C ASP A 516 8.51 16.83 -8.76
N ALA A 517 9.74 17.12 -8.31
CA ALA A 517 10.88 16.24 -8.48
C ALA A 517 10.80 15.03 -7.55
N ASP A 518 11.14 13.86 -8.10
CA ASP A 518 11.25 12.58 -7.42
C ASP A 518 12.75 12.22 -7.34
N VAL A 519 13.29 12.30 -6.12
CA VAL A 519 14.71 12.04 -5.83
C VAL A 519 14.77 10.97 -4.77
N ASP A 520 15.34 9.82 -5.11
CA ASP A 520 15.41 8.67 -4.22
C ASP A 520 16.70 8.65 -3.39
N LEU A 521 16.61 8.08 -2.19
CA LEU A 521 17.72 7.88 -1.26
C LEU A 521 17.94 6.39 -0.96
N TYR A 522 19.11 5.89 -1.31
CA TYR A 522 19.51 4.50 -1.07
C TYR A 522 20.73 4.43 -0.14
N VAL A 523 20.67 3.58 0.88
CA VAL A 523 21.78 3.34 1.81
C VAL A 523 22.21 1.88 1.72
N PHE A 524 23.51 1.67 1.49
CA PHE A 524 24.14 0.36 1.32
C PHE A 524 25.19 0.11 2.39
N ASP A 525 25.14 -1.09 2.96
CA ASP A 525 26.18 -1.65 3.82
C ASP A 525 27.30 -2.21 2.94
N CYS A 526 28.46 -1.56 2.96
CA CYS A 526 29.66 -1.97 2.22
C CYS A 526 30.78 -2.40 3.17
N THR A 527 30.44 -2.92 4.36
CA THR A 527 31.41 -3.40 5.35
C THR A 527 32.04 -4.73 4.96
N SER A 528 31.44 -5.44 4.00
CA SER A 528 31.98 -6.64 3.35
C SER A 528 32.47 -6.34 1.93
N ASP A 529 33.09 -7.32 1.25
CA ASP A 529 33.55 -7.18 -0.15
C ASP A 529 32.41 -6.85 -1.13
N GLU A 530 31.15 -7.18 -0.77
CA GLU A 530 29.95 -6.82 -1.52
C GLU A 530 29.13 -5.76 -0.76
N CYS A 531 28.69 -4.72 -1.49
CA CYS A 531 27.74 -3.73 -0.96
C CYS A 531 26.31 -4.30 -1.02
N ARG A 532 25.64 -4.37 0.13
CA ARG A 532 24.26 -4.86 0.26
C ARG A 532 23.29 -3.71 0.51
N PRO A 533 22.10 -3.66 -0.12
CA PRO A 533 21.07 -2.68 0.22
C PRO A 533 20.69 -2.84 1.69
N ALA A 534 20.81 -1.76 2.47
CA ALA A 534 20.47 -1.76 3.90
C ALA A 534 19.08 -1.16 4.14
N ARG A 535 18.83 0.03 3.60
CA ARG A 535 17.54 0.73 3.67
C ARG A 535 17.45 1.74 2.53
N THR A 536 16.25 2.07 2.13
CA THR A 536 15.96 3.07 1.12
C THR A 536 14.75 3.88 1.56
N ASP A 537 14.75 5.14 1.19
CA ASP A 537 13.56 5.96 1.10
C ASP A 537 13.50 6.45 -0.35
N ALA A 538 12.34 6.31 -0.96
CA ALA A 538 12.16 6.47 -2.41
C ALA A 538 10.71 6.82 -2.64
N ASP A 539 10.27 7.86 -1.96
CA ASP A 539 8.89 8.32 -1.98
C ASP A 539 8.65 9.20 -3.19
N PRO A 540 7.50 9.04 -3.87
CA PRO A 540 7.25 9.77 -5.10
C PRO A 540 7.28 11.29 -4.98
N LYS A 541 7.16 11.80 -3.75
CA LYS A 541 7.19 13.21 -3.39
C LYS A 541 7.62 13.35 -1.94
N GLY A 542 8.39 14.39 -1.66
CA GLY A 542 8.73 14.83 -0.31
C GLY A 542 10.22 14.81 -0.03
N ASP A 543 10.56 14.94 1.25
CA ASP A 543 11.93 14.78 1.73
C ASP A 543 12.20 13.29 1.95
N GLU A 544 13.36 12.80 1.52
CA GLU A 544 13.82 11.44 1.80
C GLU A 544 14.65 11.39 3.08
N SER A 545 14.42 10.36 3.90
CA SER A 545 15.15 10.21 5.15
C SER A 545 15.34 8.75 5.56
N VAL A 546 16.60 8.32 5.60
CA VAL A 546 16.98 6.99 6.09
C VAL A 546 17.72 7.10 7.42
N ILE A 547 17.30 6.30 8.40
CA ILE A 547 18.05 6.04 9.64
C ILE A 547 18.42 4.55 9.67
N ILE A 548 19.69 4.24 9.91
CA ILE A 548 20.17 2.90 10.24
C ILE A 548 20.51 2.91 11.73
N TRP A 549 19.74 2.17 12.53
CA TRP A 549 20.04 1.96 13.95
C TRP A 549 21.09 0.86 14.12
N ASN A 550 22.06 1.10 15.01
CA ASN A 550 23.17 0.19 15.31
C ASN A 550 23.90 -0.33 14.06
N PRO A 551 24.37 0.54 13.14
CA PRO A 551 25.07 0.13 11.93
C PRO A 551 26.35 -0.66 12.24
N SER A 552 26.67 -1.64 11.40
CA SER A 552 27.97 -2.30 11.43
C SER A 552 29.10 -1.31 11.16
N ALA A 553 30.22 -1.51 11.86
CA ALA A 553 31.41 -0.69 11.69
C ALA A 553 32.06 -0.93 10.33
N GLY A 554 32.56 0.13 9.71
CA GLY A 554 33.23 0.08 8.41
C GLY A 554 32.58 1.01 7.39
N LYS A 555 32.74 0.66 6.12
CA LYS A 555 32.35 1.50 4.99
C LYS A 555 30.87 1.36 4.63
N TRP A 556 30.22 2.50 4.41
CA TRP A 556 28.84 2.61 3.93
C TRP A 556 28.79 3.51 2.69
N LYS A 557 27.77 3.29 1.86
CA LYS A 557 27.49 4.15 0.70
C LYS A 557 26.07 4.67 0.75
N ILE A 558 25.92 5.94 0.44
CA ILE A 558 24.63 6.61 0.27
C ILE A 558 24.56 7.04 -1.19
N ALA A 559 23.54 6.59 -1.92
CA ALA A 559 23.28 7.00 -3.29
C ALA A 559 22.02 7.85 -3.33
N VAL A 560 22.12 9.00 -3.99
CA VAL A 560 21.01 9.90 -4.33
C VAL A 560 20.76 9.75 -5.83
N ASP A 561 19.54 9.41 -6.22
CA ASP A 561 19.17 9.09 -7.60
C ASP A 561 18.05 10.02 -8.09
N ALA A 562 18.24 10.60 -9.28
CA ALA A 562 17.20 11.37 -9.94
C ALA A 562 16.19 10.44 -10.61
N ALA A 563 15.24 9.93 -9.82
CA ALA A 563 14.24 8.97 -10.27
C ALA A 563 13.33 9.57 -11.36
N SER A 564 12.82 10.80 -11.14
CA SER A 564 12.05 11.53 -12.14
C SER A 564 12.11 13.03 -11.88
N LEU A 565 12.64 13.80 -12.84
CA LEU A 565 12.72 15.26 -12.75
C LEU A 565 11.78 15.93 -13.78
N PRO A 566 10.93 16.90 -13.37
CA PRO A 566 10.13 17.70 -14.31
C PRO A 566 10.97 18.64 -15.19
N SER A 567 12.17 18.99 -14.73
CA SER A 567 13.15 19.84 -15.39
C SER A 567 14.48 19.11 -15.55
N GLU A 568 15.42 19.66 -16.33
CA GLU A 568 16.71 19.01 -16.60
C GLU A 568 17.54 18.78 -15.32
N THR A 569 17.35 19.64 -14.30
CA THR A 569 18.15 19.68 -13.08
C THR A 569 17.30 20.12 -11.88
N VAL A 570 17.53 19.53 -10.71
CA VAL A 570 16.94 19.96 -9.43
C VAL A 570 18.05 20.26 -8.42
N THR A 571 17.89 21.33 -7.63
CA THR A 571 18.78 21.56 -6.47
C THR A 571 18.19 20.96 -5.21
N TYR A 572 19.02 20.40 -4.34
CA TYR A 572 18.60 19.75 -3.11
C TYR A 572 19.63 19.97 -1.98
N GLU A 573 19.18 19.83 -0.74
CA GLU A 573 20.06 19.73 0.44
C GLU A 573 20.33 18.27 0.77
N TYR A 574 21.61 17.92 0.83
CA TYR A 574 22.10 16.64 1.31
C TYR A 574 22.56 16.76 2.77
N LEU A 575 22.20 15.78 3.60
CA LEU A 575 22.72 15.63 4.95
C LEU A 575 23.00 14.16 5.24
N ASP A 576 24.23 13.84 5.66
CA ASP A 576 24.53 12.57 6.32
C ASP A 576 25.16 12.81 7.69
N VAL A 577 24.82 11.95 8.66
CA VAL A 577 25.27 12.08 10.06
C VAL A 577 25.63 10.70 10.62
N VAL A 578 26.84 10.57 11.14
CA VAL A 578 27.27 9.41 11.94
C VAL A 578 27.32 9.83 13.39
N PHE A 579 26.59 9.12 14.26
CA PHE A 579 26.63 9.34 15.71
C PHE A 579 27.64 8.39 16.34
N ASN A 580 28.60 8.91 17.10
CA ASN A 580 29.58 8.08 17.81
C ASN A 580 30.19 8.81 19.01
N SER A 581 30.48 8.09 20.10
CA SER A 581 31.01 8.69 21.33
C SER A 581 32.43 9.25 21.16
N SER A 582 33.18 8.80 20.15
CA SER A 582 34.49 9.36 19.80
C SER A 582 34.42 10.82 19.32
N PHE A 583 33.28 11.28 18.80
CA PHE A 583 33.10 12.66 18.37
C PHE A 583 32.75 13.60 19.53
N GLY A 584 32.16 13.05 20.60
CA GLY A 584 31.61 13.83 21.69
C GLY A 584 30.33 13.21 22.24
N ASN A 585 29.65 13.97 23.10
CA ASN A 585 28.38 13.55 23.68
C ASN A 585 27.45 14.74 23.91
N VAL A 586 26.16 14.52 23.69
CA VAL A 586 25.10 15.44 24.10
C VAL A 586 24.39 14.82 25.30
N GLY A 587 24.73 15.32 26.49
CA GLY A 587 24.12 14.88 27.75
C GLY A 587 22.84 15.64 28.05
N VAL A 588 21.75 14.94 28.30
CA VAL A 588 20.47 15.51 28.77
C VAL A 588 19.98 14.74 29.98
N LEU A 589 19.42 15.47 30.94
CA LEU A 589 18.66 14.90 32.05
C LEU A 589 17.18 15.24 31.87
N ASP A 590 16.41 14.23 31.49
CA ASP A 590 14.96 14.29 31.39
C ASP A 590 14.36 12.95 31.88
N VAL A 591 13.18 13.02 32.49
CA VAL A 591 12.51 11.87 33.06
C VAL A 591 11.26 11.53 32.23
N PRO A 592 10.94 10.24 32.05
CA PRO A 592 9.73 9.87 31.30
C PRO A 592 8.49 10.47 31.97
N GLN A 593 7.73 11.23 31.20
CA GLN A 593 6.46 11.83 31.61
C GLN A 593 5.50 11.81 30.43
N GLU A 594 4.20 11.87 30.72
CA GLU A 594 3.20 12.11 29.69
C GLU A 594 3.43 13.49 29.06
N ARG A 595 3.52 13.53 27.73
CA ARG A 595 3.71 14.71 26.91
C ARG A 595 2.43 14.94 26.12
N GLY A 596 1.55 15.81 26.62
CA GLY A 596 0.31 16.18 25.94
C GLY A 596 0.55 16.92 24.61
N GLN A 597 -0.45 16.98 23.75
CA GLN A 597 -0.38 17.78 22.52
C GLN A 597 -0.14 19.26 22.86
N ASP A 598 0.74 19.91 22.10
CA ASP A 598 1.21 21.29 22.28
C ASP A 598 1.82 21.59 23.66
N SER A 599 2.03 20.55 24.49
CA SER A 599 2.70 20.70 25.76
C SER A 599 4.17 21.01 25.53
N ARG A 600 4.69 21.90 26.39
CA ARG A 600 6.07 22.31 26.39
C ARG A 600 6.75 21.89 27.67
N TRP A 601 7.98 21.39 27.56
CA TRP A 601 8.83 21.15 28.72
C TRP A 601 10.25 21.64 28.47
N MET A 602 10.93 21.95 29.57
CA MET A 602 12.33 22.39 29.53
C MET A 602 13.25 21.20 29.80
N ALA A 603 14.37 21.19 29.10
CA ALA A 603 15.49 20.31 29.40
C ALA A 603 16.80 21.10 29.29
N LYS A 604 17.85 20.64 29.98
CA LYS A 604 19.21 21.15 29.82
C LYS A 604 20.03 20.14 29.03
N ALA A 605 20.69 20.61 27.99
CA ALA A 605 21.64 19.83 27.21
C ALA A 605 23.07 20.31 27.44
N HIS A 606 23.97 19.38 27.74
CA HIS A 606 25.40 19.61 27.86
C HIS A 606 26.08 18.97 26.65
N VAL A 607 26.54 19.80 25.72
CA VAL A 607 27.21 19.38 24.50
C VAL A 607 28.71 19.42 24.75
N TRP A 608 29.35 18.27 24.76
CA TRP A 608 30.80 18.14 24.77
C TRP A 608 31.28 17.62 23.42
N SER A 609 32.28 18.27 22.83
CA SER A 609 32.94 17.83 21.60
C SER A 609 34.37 17.40 21.89
N ALA A 610 34.79 16.29 21.29
CA ALA A 610 36.16 15.81 21.37
C ALA A 610 37.14 16.70 20.56
N GLY A 611 36.65 17.73 19.86
CA GLY A 611 37.43 18.68 19.06
C GLY A 611 37.43 18.37 17.56
N ALA A 612 37.70 19.38 16.74
CA ALA A 612 37.55 19.32 15.28
C ALA A 612 38.37 18.21 14.59
N GLY A 613 39.48 17.78 15.18
CA GLY A 613 40.34 16.71 14.64
C GLY A 613 39.74 15.29 14.71
N ASN A 614 38.65 15.09 15.45
CA ASN A 614 37.94 13.81 15.51
C ASN A 614 36.86 13.66 14.43
N HIS A 615 36.65 14.69 13.61
CA HIS A 615 35.75 14.65 12.46
C HIS A 615 36.56 14.49 11.18
N GLU A 616 36.03 13.75 10.20
CA GLU A 616 36.61 13.71 8.86
C GLU A 616 36.61 15.11 8.22
N PRO A 617 37.57 15.44 7.35
CA PRO A 617 37.57 16.69 6.60
C PRO A 617 36.22 16.96 5.91
N GLY A 618 35.67 18.15 6.12
CA GLY A 618 34.38 18.57 5.55
C GLY A 618 33.16 18.15 6.37
N ARG A 619 33.33 17.49 7.52
CA ARG A 619 32.26 17.23 8.48
C ARG A 619 32.27 18.24 9.64
N THR A 620 31.09 18.55 10.16
CA THR A 620 30.88 19.44 11.31
C THR A 620 30.17 18.74 12.45
N PRO A 621 30.38 19.17 13.71
CA PRO A 621 29.60 18.68 14.85
C PRO A 621 28.09 18.84 14.63
N TYR A 622 27.33 17.81 14.96
CA TYR A 622 25.87 17.75 14.88
C TYR A 622 25.30 17.40 16.26
N PRO A 623 25.02 18.40 17.10
CA PRO A 623 24.41 18.16 18.40
C PRO A 623 22.94 17.78 18.20
N ALA A 624 22.57 16.59 18.67
CA ALA A 624 21.19 16.12 18.64
C ALA A 624 20.87 15.31 19.88
N VAL A 625 19.59 15.27 20.23
CA VAL A 625 19.05 14.49 21.34
C VAL A 625 18.08 13.45 20.79
N LEU A 626 17.97 12.32 21.46
CA LEU A 626 16.99 11.30 21.09
C LEU A 626 15.68 11.58 21.82
N LEU A 627 14.56 11.60 21.11
CA LEU A 627 13.25 11.50 21.72
C LEU A 627 12.91 10.02 21.89
N GLU A 628 12.67 9.60 23.13
CA GLU A 628 12.24 8.24 23.44
C GLU A 628 10.78 8.20 23.86
N GLY A 629 10.06 7.23 23.32
CA GLY A 629 8.78 6.76 23.85
C GLY A 629 9.01 5.75 24.97
N TRP A 630 8.05 5.67 25.88
CA TRP A 630 8.10 4.81 27.06
C TRP A 630 6.81 4.01 27.21
N GLU A 631 6.94 2.71 27.42
CA GLU A 631 5.83 1.80 27.66
C GLU A 631 6.21 0.78 28.74
N GLY A 632 5.53 0.85 29.89
CA GLY A 632 5.86 0.01 31.04
C GLY A 632 7.32 0.20 31.47
N SER A 633 8.15 -0.83 31.29
CA SER A 633 9.60 -0.80 31.58
C SER A 633 10.48 -0.68 30.34
N GLN A 634 9.89 -0.55 29.14
CA GLN A 634 10.60 -0.48 27.87
C GLN A 634 10.62 0.95 27.33
N SER A 635 11.75 1.33 26.73
CA SER A 635 11.87 2.54 25.91
C SER A 635 12.10 2.16 24.46
N PHE A 636 11.73 3.06 23.56
CA PHE A 636 11.95 2.92 22.13
C PHE A 636 12.21 4.29 21.50
N PRO A 637 13.06 4.38 20.48
CA PRO A 637 13.30 5.65 19.81
C PRO A 637 12.01 6.13 19.13
N LEU A 638 11.83 7.45 19.08
CA LEU A 638 10.78 8.12 18.29
C LEU A 638 11.42 9.00 17.22
N SER A 639 12.30 9.91 17.61
CA SER A 639 12.95 10.82 16.66
C SER A 639 14.34 11.24 17.14
N ILE A 640 15.18 11.71 16.22
CA ILE A 640 16.44 12.39 16.52
C ILE A 640 16.21 13.89 16.27
N LEU A 641 16.33 14.70 17.32
CA LEU A 641 16.05 16.12 17.29
C LEU A 641 17.37 16.91 17.28
N GLU A 642 17.65 17.61 16.19
CA GLU A 642 18.82 18.50 16.05
C GLU A 642 18.69 19.71 16.98
N LEU A 643 19.76 20.05 17.70
CA LEU A 643 19.83 21.26 18.51
C LEU A 643 20.23 22.43 17.61
N VAL A 644 19.27 23.02 16.91
CA VAL A 644 19.51 24.17 16.02
C VAL A 644 19.33 25.49 16.79
N SER A 645 20.31 26.39 16.71
CA SER A 645 20.14 27.79 17.13
C SER A 645 19.39 28.56 16.05
N ASP A 646 18.17 29.01 16.33
CA ASP A 646 17.31 29.85 15.47
C ASP A 646 17.40 29.58 13.96
N ARG A 647 16.64 28.58 13.47
CA ARG A 647 16.05 28.74 12.13
C ARG A 647 15.03 29.86 12.26
N THR A 648 15.22 30.94 11.49
CA THR A 648 14.12 31.88 11.23
C THR A 648 12.93 31.04 10.77
N PRO A 649 11.75 31.14 11.40
CA PRO A 649 10.60 30.33 11.00
C PRO A 649 10.35 30.59 9.52
N SER A 650 10.48 29.54 8.70
CA SER A 650 9.97 29.58 7.33
C SER A 650 8.50 29.92 7.44
N ARG A 651 8.14 31.10 6.94
CA ARG A 651 6.75 31.53 6.83
C ARG A 651 5.94 30.42 6.19
N GLU A 652 4.76 30.20 6.78
CA GLU A 652 3.61 29.49 6.21
C GLU A 652 3.67 29.37 4.68
N ARG A 653 3.55 28.13 4.19
CA ARG A 653 2.88 27.83 2.93
C ARG A 653 1.96 26.65 3.13
#